data_AF-J4VV72-F1
#
_entry.id   AF-J4VV72-F1
#
_cell.length_a   1.000
_cell.length_b   1.000
_cell.length_c   1.000
_cell.angle_alpha   90.00
_cell.angle_beta   90.00
_cell.angle_gamma   90.00
#
_symmetry.space_group_name_H-M   'P 1'
#
loop_
_entity.id
_entity.type
_entity.pdbx_description
1 polymer ?
#
loop_
_entity_poly.entity_id
_entity_poly.type
_entity_poly.pdbx_seq_one_letter_code
_entity_poly.pdbx_strand_id
1 'polypeptide(L)'
;MPDTEFPLANFLGAAVRLLEYIEYQDCNYTHEERIENLRYAYEKAAHHFAQERQQTMLNADPKRLQASLQTIVGMVVYSWAKVSKELMADLSIHYTYTLVLDDSHNDPHTHMLTYFDDLQAGRPQSHPWWVLVNEHFPNVLRHFGPFCSLNLIRSTLDCSYDYPDFLRRMNGLGHCVGASLWPKDKFDEQKLFREITSAVAQMENWMVWVNDLLSFYKEFDEPRDQTSLVNNYAASFGISLEEALEKLIQETLLSSKQMMAVFVDKDPQLKETITLFMHGYVTWHLCDARYRMSEVYHKAKTMEGEDARTFTRFREQAAEVGAVDSAEWVKFTVLDMVEAKKAAKKRVIATPRENNGRVNIELQPADGIGKMALLRVRRALAVTAIIVAQAQEVIASSDQKPFEKVNDIPRLPLNEDFTRYVQESLDVWHVPGMSVGVVDGDNAYAEGYGYAVIPEVPATADTLWYGASTTKSQVAALLSHLIHSGNHSASFPHGWETPVSSIIRDDFVMQDEWATAHVTLNDIVSHRSGLGRHDFGLLRVRDGKRLLLRDVTRNLRNLAMTAEPRVQWSYSNYMYIALGHVLETVTGQWLGHALRDILWAPLGMDSTYFNLVDALQAPQRLAAGYVWDEATGNYTSVDYMNVTAFSAAGAVISNAKDYVKWLRCLLYNTVPLSEETHRDMQKPRIVLDENGGMTGDKMATTLYGLGCLRTTIHGKTVFFHPGGMHAYGTHLAWLPEIRFGVATFGNTAMTSNWQQLDVIYRLIEDKLGIATDERINIREISMKSRDEVMTRDKAINTLFPDHPDPPLPSTFNTDQLVGSYYNEGWGGVTFTTANDGHDSGKTILIGPRPHATLRHTFVLEHISGNYWLMKAVTEGGSPYTSRFFAARFVAGVNGKPMVMELNTAQGSNNPGDGIVVFTRTG
;
A
#
# COMPACT_ATOMS: atom_id res chain seq x y z
N MET A 1 -10.73 -34.46 -15.36
CA MET A 1 -12.15 -34.20 -15.61
C MET A 1 -12.59 -35.12 -16.74
N PRO A 2 -13.78 -35.76 -16.70
CA PRO A 2 -14.26 -36.60 -17.79
C PRO A 2 -14.97 -35.76 -18.87
N ASP A 3 -14.60 -35.97 -20.14
CA ASP A 3 -15.34 -35.67 -21.39
C ASP A 3 -16.05 -34.31 -21.55
N THR A 4 -15.38 -33.17 -21.29
CA THR A 4 -15.84 -31.87 -21.81
C THR A 4 -15.17 -31.57 -23.15
N GLU A 5 -15.95 -31.53 -24.23
CA GLU A 5 -15.47 -31.11 -25.56
C GLU A 5 -15.13 -29.60 -25.58
N PHE A 6 -14.05 -29.22 -26.25
CA PHE A 6 -13.66 -27.81 -26.39
C PHE A 6 -14.79 -26.99 -27.05
N PRO A 7 -15.20 -25.83 -26.51
CA PRO A 7 -16.31 -25.02 -27.04
C PRO A 7 -15.90 -24.27 -28.31
N LEU A 8 -15.65 -25.00 -29.40
CA LEU A 8 -15.02 -24.51 -30.62
C LEU A 8 -15.85 -23.41 -31.30
N ALA A 9 -17.17 -23.55 -31.37
CA ALA A 9 -18.03 -22.53 -31.99
C ALA A 9 -17.97 -21.19 -31.23
N ASN A 10 -18.07 -21.22 -29.90
CA ASN A 10 -18.01 -20.01 -29.06
C ASN A 10 -16.62 -19.35 -29.16
N PHE A 11 -15.55 -20.15 -29.15
CA PHE A 11 -14.19 -19.66 -29.35
C PHE A 11 -14.02 -18.98 -30.72
N LEU A 12 -14.50 -19.59 -31.80
CA LEU A 12 -14.41 -19.01 -33.15
C LEU A 12 -15.16 -17.67 -33.23
N GLY A 13 -16.39 -17.60 -32.71
CA GLY A 13 -17.16 -16.35 -32.68
C GLY A 13 -16.50 -15.25 -31.83
N ALA A 14 -15.83 -15.61 -30.73
CA ALA A 14 -15.07 -14.66 -29.93
C ALA A 14 -13.82 -14.14 -30.67
N ALA A 15 -13.04 -15.04 -31.26
CA ALA A 15 -11.83 -14.69 -32.01
C ALA A 15 -12.17 -13.80 -33.22
N VAL A 16 -13.24 -14.11 -33.95
CA VAL A 16 -13.73 -13.29 -35.07
C VAL A 16 -14.11 -11.89 -34.59
N ARG A 17 -14.91 -11.78 -33.51
CA ARG A 17 -15.29 -10.47 -32.95
C ARG A 17 -14.05 -9.66 -32.58
N LEU A 18 -13.08 -10.24 -31.86
CA LEU A 18 -11.82 -9.56 -31.53
C LEU A 18 -11.14 -9.02 -32.79
N LEU A 19 -10.96 -9.86 -33.82
CA LEU A 19 -10.28 -9.51 -35.06
C LEU A 19 -11.00 -8.38 -35.83
N GLU A 20 -12.33 -8.41 -35.87
CA GLU A 20 -13.13 -7.36 -36.50
C GLU A 20 -13.06 -6.04 -35.72
N TYR A 21 -13.14 -6.09 -34.39
CA TYR A 21 -13.10 -4.89 -33.54
C TYR A 21 -11.78 -4.14 -33.60
N ILE A 22 -10.67 -4.85 -33.68
CA ILE A 22 -9.34 -4.22 -33.83
C ILE A 22 -9.04 -3.86 -35.29
N GLU A 23 -9.99 -4.07 -36.20
CA GLU A 23 -9.83 -3.88 -37.65
C GLU A 23 -8.57 -4.59 -38.16
N TYR A 24 -8.43 -5.88 -37.80
CA TYR A 24 -7.18 -6.62 -37.94
C TYR A 24 -6.66 -6.64 -39.39
N GLN A 25 -5.47 -6.06 -39.56
CA GLN A 25 -4.73 -6.07 -40.80
C GLN A 25 -3.24 -5.85 -40.53
N ASP A 26 -2.50 -6.93 -40.25
CA ASP A 26 -1.05 -6.82 -40.05
C ASP A 26 -0.35 -6.39 -41.35
N CYS A 27 0.13 -5.15 -41.33
CA CYS A 27 0.96 -4.54 -42.36
C CYS A 27 2.32 -4.08 -41.78
N ASN A 28 2.73 -4.65 -40.65
CA ASN A 28 3.88 -4.18 -39.87
C ASN A 28 5.19 -4.25 -40.67
N TYR A 29 5.35 -5.29 -41.50
CA TYR A 29 6.55 -5.57 -42.28
C TYR A 29 6.24 -6.32 -43.56
N THR A 30 7.09 -6.14 -44.58
CA THR A 30 7.22 -7.15 -45.65
C THR A 30 7.81 -8.44 -45.10
N HIS A 31 7.72 -9.52 -45.88
CA HIS A 31 8.30 -10.81 -45.50
C HIS A 31 9.82 -10.72 -45.25
N GLU A 32 10.54 -9.98 -46.10
CA GLU A 32 11.99 -9.79 -46.01
C GLU A 32 12.39 -8.97 -44.77
N GLU A 33 11.67 -7.88 -44.49
CA GLU A 33 11.91 -7.04 -43.30
C GLU A 33 11.69 -7.83 -42.01
N ARG A 34 10.63 -8.66 -41.98
CA ARG A 34 10.31 -9.52 -40.84
C ARG A 34 11.43 -10.55 -40.60
N ILE A 35 11.91 -11.23 -41.64
CA ILE A 35 13.05 -12.15 -41.55
C ILE A 35 14.32 -11.44 -41.05
N GLU A 36 14.59 -10.23 -41.55
CA GLU A 36 15.77 -9.47 -41.15
C GLU A 36 15.73 -9.11 -39.65
N ASN A 37 14.58 -8.63 -39.16
CA ASN A 37 14.39 -8.29 -37.76
C ASN A 37 14.43 -9.53 -36.85
N LEU A 38 13.75 -10.62 -37.25
CA LEU A 38 13.80 -11.91 -36.56
C LEU A 38 15.24 -12.42 -36.42
N ARG A 39 15.99 -12.42 -37.52
CA ARG A 39 17.38 -12.87 -37.52
C ARG A 39 18.24 -12.02 -36.60
N TYR A 40 18.10 -10.70 -36.65
CA TYR A 40 18.90 -9.80 -35.82
C TYR A 40 18.62 -10.00 -34.32
N ALA A 41 17.34 -9.99 -33.92
CA ALA A 41 16.93 -10.15 -32.54
C ALA A 41 17.35 -11.53 -32.01
N TYR A 42 17.12 -12.58 -32.80
CA TYR A 42 17.53 -13.94 -32.46
C TYR A 42 19.04 -14.08 -32.33
N GLU A 43 19.84 -13.62 -33.29
CA GLU A 43 21.29 -13.78 -33.27
C GLU A 43 21.90 -13.15 -32.01
N LYS A 44 21.48 -11.92 -31.66
CA LYS A 44 21.99 -11.23 -30.48
C LYS A 44 21.56 -11.93 -29.18
N ALA A 45 20.30 -12.33 -29.08
CA ALA A 45 19.79 -13.05 -27.91
C ALA A 45 20.40 -14.44 -27.76
N ALA A 46 20.58 -15.20 -28.86
CA ALA A 46 21.22 -16.50 -28.85
C ALA A 46 22.69 -16.41 -28.41
N HIS A 47 23.43 -15.39 -28.87
CA HIS A 47 24.80 -15.14 -28.40
C HIS A 47 24.86 -14.83 -26.90
N HIS A 48 23.89 -14.07 -26.39
CA HIS A 48 23.74 -13.77 -24.97
C HIS A 48 23.52 -15.03 -24.15
N PHE A 49 22.52 -15.83 -24.48
CA PHE A 49 22.23 -17.07 -23.77
C PHE A 49 23.32 -18.14 -23.94
N ALA A 50 24.11 -18.11 -25.01
CA ALA A 50 25.26 -19.00 -25.21
C ALA A 50 26.54 -18.59 -24.44
N GLN A 51 26.49 -17.59 -23.55
CA GLN A 51 27.61 -17.23 -22.68
C GLN A 51 27.75 -18.21 -21.50
N GLU A 52 28.99 -18.48 -21.06
CA GLU A 52 29.30 -19.45 -20.00
C GLU A 52 28.56 -19.12 -18.68
N ARG A 53 28.47 -17.83 -18.32
CA ARG A 53 27.74 -17.37 -17.13
C ARG A 53 26.25 -17.69 -17.21
N GLN A 54 25.61 -17.37 -18.34
CA GLN A 54 24.19 -17.61 -18.56
C GLN A 54 23.87 -19.11 -18.53
N GLN A 55 24.67 -19.93 -19.22
CA GLN A 55 24.53 -21.38 -19.23
C GLN A 55 24.74 -22.04 -17.85
N THR A 56 25.52 -21.42 -16.98
CA THR A 56 25.80 -21.97 -15.64
C THR A 56 24.73 -21.59 -14.62
N MET A 57 24.23 -20.35 -14.70
CA MET A 57 23.29 -19.81 -13.70
C MET A 57 21.83 -20.02 -14.07
N LEU A 58 21.51 -20.11 -15.37
CA LEU A 58 20.16 -20.38 -15.85
C LEU A 58 19.94 -21.89 -15.92
N ASN A 59 19.23 -22.44 -14.93
CA ASN A 59 18.88 -23.86 -14.87
C ASN A 59 17.72 -24.20 -15.83
N ALA A 60 17.91 -24.00 -17.13
CA ALA A 60 16.91 -24.26 -18.15
C ALA A 60 17.33 -25.43 -19.06
N ASP A 61 16.37 -26.29 -19.42
CA ASP A 61 16.60 -27.31 -20.44
C ASP A 61 16.97 -26.64 -21.79
N PRO A 62 18.04 -27.06 -22.48
CA PRO A 62 18.50 -26.40 -23.71
C PRO A 62 17.46 -26.39 -24.84
N LYS A 63 16.64 -27.43 -24.98
CA LYS A 63 15.60 -27.47 -26.02
C LYS A 63 14.46 -26.52 -25.67
N ARG A 64 14.09 -26.47 -24.40
CA ARG A 64 13.08 -25.53 -23.89
C ARG A 64 13.55 -24.09 -24.02
N LEU A 65 14.79 -23.77 -23.63
CA LEU A 65 15.37 -22.44 -23.82
C LEU A 65 15.38 -22.03 -25.30
N GLN A 66 15.73 -22.95 -26.20
CA GLN A 66 15.71 -22.72 -27.64
C GLN A 66 14.31 -22.45 -28.19
N ALA A 67 13.28 -23.15 -27.68
CA ALA A 67 11.90 -22.94 -28.06
C ALA A 67 11.35 -21.61 -27.49
N SER A 68 11.55 -21.36 -26.19
CA SER A 68 11.15 -20.11 -25.52
C SER A 68 11.77 -18.89 -26.19
N LEU A 69 13.06 -18.96 -26.54
CA LEU A 69 13.74 -17.87 -27.23
C LEU A 69 13.12 -17.58 -28.61
N GLN A 70 12.80 -18.61 -29.39
CA GLN A 70 12.18 -18.42 -30.70
C GLN A 70 10.79 -17.79 -30.58
N THR A 71 9.97 -18.29 -29.66
CA THR A 71 8.63 -17.76 -29.39
C THR A 71 8.69 -16.30 -28.95
N ILE A 72 9.60 -15.93 -28.05
CA ILE A 72 9.74 -14.55 -27.58
C ILE A 72 10.30 -13.63 -28.66
N VAL A 73 11.26 -14.07 -29.47
CA VAL A 73 11.74 -13.26 -30.60
C VAL A 73 10.61 -12.99 -31.59
N GLY A 74 9.78 -14.00 -31.88
CA GLY A 74 8.55 -13.83 -32.67
C GLY A 74 7.63 -12.79 -32.06
N MET A 75 7.28 -12.94 -30.79
CA MET A 75 6.42 -12.00 -30.05
C MET A 75 6.92 -10.56 -30.15
N VAL A 76 8.21 -10.34 -29.84
CA VAL A 76 8.79 -9.01 -29.80
C VAL A 76 8.86 -8.38 -31.18
N VAL A 77 9.37 -9.12 -32.18
CA VAL A 77 9.52 -8.58 -33.54
C VAL A 77 8.17 -8.29 -34.17
N TYR A 78 7.18 -9.15 -33.98
CA TYR A 78 5.87 -8.96 -34.61
C TYR A 78 5.15 -7.76 -33.99
N SER A 79 5.28 -7.56 -32.68
CA SER A 79 4.47 -6.59 -31.93
C SER A 79 5.15 -5.23 -31.73
N TRP A 80 6.48 -5.16 -31.50
CA TRP A 80 7.22 -3.89 -31.36
C TRP A 80 7.67 -3.35 -32.71
N ALA A 81 6.75 -3.25 -33.67
CA ALA A 81 7.06 -2.97 -35.07
C ALA A 81 7.79 -1.63 -35.31
N LYS A 82 7.63 -0.68 -34.38
CA LYS A 82 8.16 0.68 -34.48
C LYS A 82 9.42 0.92 -33.65
N VAL A 83 10.04 -0.09 -33.03
CA VAL A 83 11.28 0.13 -32.26
C VAL A 83 12.54 -0.22 -33.05
N SER A 84 13.71 0.10 -32.51
CA SER A 84 14.99 -0.24 -33.14
C SER A 84 15.28 -1.74 -33.04
N LYS A 85 16.04 -2.28 -33.99
CA LYS A 85 16.52 -3.68 -33.96
C LYS A 85 17.26 -4.02 -32.66
N GLU A 86 18.01 -3.05 -32.13
CA GLU A 86 18.70 -3.17 -30.83
C GLU A 86 17.72 -3.34 -29.67
N LEU A 87 16.66 -2.52 -29.62
CA LEU A 87 15.63 -2.65 -28.59
C LEU A 87 14.84 -3.95 -28.74
N MET A 88 14.50 -4.39 -29.96
CA MET A 88 13.88 -5.70 -30.18
C MET A 88 14.73 -6.84 -29.60
N ALA A 89 16.04 -6.81 -29.83
CA ALA A 89 16.95 -7.80 -29.29
C ALA A 89 17.04 -7.76 -27.76
N ASP A 90 17.15 -6.56 -27.17
CA ASP A 90 17.27 -6.40 -25.72
C ASP A 90 15.99 -6.81 -24.99
N LEU A 91 14.81 -6.50 -25.55
CA LEU A 91 13.50 -6.98 -25.08
C LEU A 91 13.35 -8.49 -25.27
N SER A 92 13.83 -9.05 -26.39
CA SER A 92 13.78 -10.50 -26.62
C SER A 92 14.55 -11.27 -25.54
N ILE A 93 15.70 -10.75 -25.11
CA ILE A 93 16.44 -11.33 -23.98
C ILE A 93 15.64 -11.22 -22.68
N HIS A 94 15.11 -10.04 -22.38
CA HIS A 94 14.34 -9.79 -21.15
C HIS A 94 13.12 -10.70 -21.02
N TYR A 95 12.27 -10.73 -22.05
CA TYR A 95 11.07 -11.57 -22.04
C TYR A 95 11.38 -13.08 -22.15
N THR A 96 12.58 -13.47 -22.64
CA THR A 96 13.02 -14.88 -22.55
C THR A 96 13.37 -15.25 -21.12
N TYR A 97 13.98 -14.35 -20.33
CA TYR A 97 14.21 -14.61 -18.91
C TYR A 97 12.91 -14.78 -18.15
N THR A 98 11.90 -13.95 -18.39
CA THR A 98 10.62 -14.06 -17.69
C THR A 98 9.90 -15.35 -18.06
N LEU A 99 9.86 -15.72 -19.34
CA LEU A 99 9.25 -16.98 -19.79
C LEU A 99 9.98 -18.22 -19.25
N VAL A 100 11.30 -18.18 -19.09
CA VAL A 100 12.05 -19.29 -18.49
C VAL A 100 11.79 -19.40 -16.98
N LEU A 101 11.47 -18.29 -16.30
CA LEU A 101 11.12 -18.32 -14.87
C LEU A 101 9.75 -18.94 -14.62
N ASP A 102 8.76 -18.67 -15.49
CA ASP A 102 7.42 -19.30 -15.48
C ASP A 102 7.50 -20.84 -15.50
N ASP A 103 8.63 -21.33 -15.97
CA ASP A 103 8.96 -22.71 -16.19
C ASP A 103 9.80 -23.37 -15.08
N SER A 104 10.12 -22.60 -14.02
CA SER A 104 10.86 -23.04 -12.84
C SER A 104 9.97 -23.68 -11.77
N HIS A 105 10.49 -24.71 -11.09
CA HIS A 105 9.84 -25.36 -9.94
C HIS A 105 10.55 -25.06 -8.61
N ASN A 106 11.53 -24.17 -8.62
CA ASN A 106 12.30 -23.84 -7.43
C ASN A 106 11.49 -22.94 -6.50
N ASP A 107 11.45 -23.28 -5.21
CA ASP A 107 10.92 -22.39 -4.18
C ASP A 107 11.83 -21.16 -4.02
N PRO A 108 11.33 -19.93 -4.27
CA PRO A 108 12.14 -18.73 -4.16
C PRO A 108 12.44 -18.35 -2.70
N HIS A 109 11.69 -18.87 -1.71
CA HIS A 109 11.69 -18.37 -0.32
C HIS A 109 13.09 -18.19 0.26
N THR A 110 13.94 -19.22 0.20
CA THR A 110 15.29 -19.18 0.80
C THR A 110 16.21 -18.15 0.16
N HIS A 111 16.03 -17.87 -1.13
CA HIS A 111 16.83 -16.87 -1.85
C HIS A 111 16.31 -15.44 -1.67
N MET A 112 15.08 -15.26 -1.18
CA MET A 112 14.45 -13.95 -1.00
C MET A 112 14.61 -13.37 0.41
N LEU A 113 15.09 -14.15 1.38
CA LEU A 113 15.26 -13.71 2.79
C LEU A 113 16.14 -12.46 2.95
N THR A 114 17.17 -12.32 2.12
CA THR A 114 18.10 -11.18 2.14
C THR A 114 17.93 -10.24 0.95
N TYR A 115 16.86 -10.42 0.15
CA TYR A 115 16.69 -9.72 -1.13
C TYR A 115 16.84 -8.19 -1.00
N PHE A 116 16.15 -7.60 -0.02
CA PHE A 116 16.17 -6.16 0.22
C PHE A 116 17.54 -5.69 0.72
N ASP A 117 18.15 -6.40 1.67
CA ASP A 117 19.45 -6.05 2.23
C ASP A 117 20.57 -6.14 1.18
N ASP A 118 20.51 -7.14 0.29
CA ASP A 118 21.45 -7.30 -0.81
C ASP A 118 21.25 -6.23 -1.88
N LEU A 119 20.00 -5.90 -2.21
CA LEU A 119 19.68 -4.83 -3.17
C LEU A 119 20.17 -3.47 -2.66
N GLN A 120 19.84 -3.13 -1.41
CA GLN A 120 20.19 -1.86 -0.79
C GLN A 120 21.72 -1.70 -0.63
N ALA A 121 22.43 -2.80 -0.36
CA ALA A 121 23.88 -2.79 -0.21
C ALA A 121 24.65 -2.95 -1.54
N GLY A 122 23.96 -3.08 -2.68
CA GLY A 122 24.58 -3.30 -3.99
C GLY A 122 25.29 -4.65 -4.12
N ARG A 123 24.88 -5.65 -3.35
CA ARG A 123 25.41 -7.02 -3.46
C ARG A 123 24.66 -7.80 -4.56
N PRO A 124 25.30 -8.80 -5.20
CA PRO A 124 24.58 -9.72 -6.07
C PRO A 124 23.45 -10.40 -5.31
N GLN A 125 22.30 -10.54 -5.96
CA GLN A 125 21.14 -11.22 -5.38
C GLN A 125 21.42 -12.70 -5.15
N SER A 126 20.79 -13.27 -4.12
CA SER A 126 20.96 -14.69 -3.79
C SER A 126 20.29 -15.61 -4.81
N HIS A 127 19.22 -15.17 -5.47
CA HIS A 127 18.53 -15.96 -6.51
C HIS A 127 19.26 -15.82 -7.86
N PRO A 128 19.63 -16.91 -8.55
CA PRO A 128 20.44 -16.84 -9.77
C PRO A 128 19.74 -16.11 -10.92
N TRP A 129 18.42 -16.21 -11.03
CA TRP A 129 17.65 -15.46 -12.02
C TRP A 129 17.77 -13.94 -11.80
N TRP A 130 17.68 -13.48 -10.55
CA TRP A 130 17.79 -12.06 -10.22
C TRP A 130 19.18 -11.51 -10.52
N VAL A 131 20.24 -12.30 -10.34
CA VAL A 131 21.60 -11.91 -10.74
C VAL A 131 21.66 -11.63 -12.25
N LEU A 132 21.17 -12.57 -13.06
CA LEU A 132 21.25 -12.45 -14.52
C LEU A 132 20.36 -11.32 -15.06
N VAL A 133 19.14 -11.20 -14.54
CA VAL A 133 18.18 -10.17 -14.97
C VAL A 133 18.66 -8.79 -14.57
N ASN A 134 19.11 -8.57 -13.33
CA ASN A 134 19.61 -7.27 -12.89
C ASN A 134 20.89 -6.86 -13.64
N GLU A 135 21.75 -7.81 -14.02
CA GLU A 135 22.92 -7.55 -14.86
C GLU A 135 22.55 -7.14 -16.29
N HIS A 136 21.49 -7.74 -16.87
CA HIS A 136 21.02 -7.41 -18.22
C HIS A 136 20.15 -6.15 -18.26
N PHE A 137 19.44 -5.84 -17.19
CA PHE A 137 18.43 -4.79 -17.11
C PHE A 137 18.89 -3.42 -17.66
N PRO A 138 20.12 -2.94 -17.39
CA PRO A 138 20.62 -1.68 -17.97
C PRO A 138 20.63 -1.66 -19.51
N ASN A 139 20.79 -2.80 -20.18
CA ASN A 139 20.72 -2.90 -21.65
C ASN A 139 19.30 -2.64 -22.18
N VAL A 140 18.27 -2.90 -21.36
CA VAL A 140 16.87 -2.59 -21.68
C VAL A 140 16.56 -1.15 -21.30
N LEU A 141 16.86 -0.76 -20.06
CA LEU A 141 16.48 0.56 -19.53
C LEU A 141 17.15 1.74 -20.26
N ARG A 142 18.31 1.53 -20.88
CA ARG A 142 18.98 2.56 -21.68
C ARG A 142 18.11 3.14 -22.80
N HIS A 143 17.11 2.39 -23.27
CA HIS A 143 16.20 2.81 -24.35
C HIS A 143 15.05 3.71 -23.87
N PHE A 144 14.84 3.85 -22.56
CA PHE A 144 13.65 4.50 -22.00
C PHE A 144 13.99 5.71 -21.11
N GLY A 145 12.98 6.54 -20.87
CA GLY A 145 13.00 7.58 -19.83
C GLY A 145 12.76 6.98 -18.43
N PRO A 146 12.89 7.77 -17.36
CA PRO A 146 12.75 7.29 -15.99
C PRO A 146 11.36 6.70 -15.68
N PHE A 147 10.26 7.24 -16.23
CA PHE A 147 8.91 6.74 -15.93
C PHE A 147 8.67 5.36 -16.57
N CYS A 148 8.98 5.20 -17.86
CA CYS A 148 8.87 3.91 -18.53
C CYS A 148 9.82 2.90 -17.89
N SER A 149 11.05 3.32 -17.54
CA SER A 149 12.02 2.46 -16.84
C SER A 149 11.48 1.94 -15.51
N LEU A 150 10.83 2.82 -14.73
CA LEU A 150 10.21 2.42 -13.46
C LEU A 150 9.09 1.39 -13.67
N ASN A 151 8.26 1.56 -14.69
CA ASN A 151 7.20 0.59 -15.03
C ASN A 151 7.78 -0.78 -15.42
N LEU A 152 8.89 -0.82 -16.17
CA LEU A 152 9.59 -2.07 -16.49
C LEU A 152 10.14 -2.76 -15.23
N ILE A 153 10.74 -1.98 -14.31
CA ILE A 153 11.26 -2.51 -13.04
C ILE A 153 10.11 -3.08 -12.19
N ARG A 154 9.07 -2.28 -11.96
CA ARG A 154 7.91 -2.70 -11.14
C ARG A 154 7.27 -3.94 -11.71
N SER A 155 6.96 -3.94 -13.01
CA SER A 155 6.31 -5.08 -13.65
C SER A 155 7.12 -6.37 -13.64
N THR A 156 8.46 -6.27 -13.60
CA THR A 156 9.33 -7.44 -13.42
C THR A 156 9.34 -7.93 -11.96
N LEU A 157 8.94 -7.09 -11.00
CA LEU A 157 8.90 -7.36 -9.56
C LEU A 157 7.50 -7.64 -9.01
N ASP A 158 6.43 -7.27 -9.73
CA ASP A 158 5.12 -6.89 -9.18
C ASP A 158 4.52 -7.87 -8.15
N CYS A 159 3.80 -7.27 -7.20
CA CYS A 159 2.97 -7.81 -6.10
C CYS A 159 1.69 -6.95 -6.03
N SER A 160 0.48 -7.55 -6.08
CA SER A 160 -0.83 -6.85 -6.09
C SER A 160 -1.90 -7.61 -5.27
N TYR A 161 -3.19 -7.26 -5.29
CA TYR A 161 -4.28 -7.92 -4.53
C TYR A 161 -5.62 -8.02 -5.33
N ASP A 162 -6.52 -8.95 -4.92
CA ASP A 162 -7.81 -9.42 -5.50
C ASP A 162 -7.82 -10.52 -6.60
N TYR A 163 -7.92 -11.78 -6.19
CA TYR A 163 -8.04 -12.95 -7.08
C TYR A 163 -9.40 -13.01 -7.80
N PRO A 164 -9.50 -13.41 -9.09
CA PRO A 164 -8.44 -13.90 -10.00
C PRO A 164 -7.54 -12.88 -10.71
N ASP A 165 -8.02 -11.66 -10.92
CA ASP A 165 -7.31 -10.62 -11.69
C ASP A 165 -5.98 -10.23 -11.08
N PHE A 166 -5.85 -10.33 -9.75
CA PHE A 166 -4.59 -10.24 -9.02
C PHE A 166 -3.52 -11.11 -9.65
N LEU A 167 -3.75 -12.43 -9.68
CA LEU A 167 -2.75 -13.37 -10.15
C LEU A 167 -2.41 -13.09 -11.62
N ARG A 168 -3.40 -12.62 -12.38
CA ARG A 168 -3.18 -12.30 -13.78
C ARG A 168 -2.37 -11.03 -14.00
N ARG A 169 -2.60 -9.96 -13.23
CA ARG A 169 -1.76 -8.75 -13.27
C ARG A 169 -0.33 -9.05 -12.81
N MET A 170 -0.20 -9.89 -11.77
CA MET A 170 1.08 -10.35 -11.24
C MET A 170 1.98 -11.03 -12.26
N ASN A 171 1.42 -11.99 -13.00
CA ASN A 171 2.18 -12.76 -13.98
C ASN A 171 2.08 -12.21 -15.41
N GLY A 172 1.27 -11.17 -15.62
CA GLY A 172 0.92 -10.65 -16.93
C GLY A 172 1.96 -9.75 -17.58
N LEU A 173 2.92 -9.20 -16.82
CA LEU A 173 3.92 -8.24 -17.31
C LEU A 173 3.31 -7.02 -18.04
N GLY A 174 2.08 -6.65 -17.70
CA GLY A 174 1.30 -5.67 -18.47
C GLY A 174 1.93 -4.28 -18.49
N HIS A 175 2.43 -3.79 -17.35
CA HIS A 175 3.15 -2.53 -17.29
C HIS A 175 4.51 -2.58 -18.01
N CYS A 176 5.21 -3.72 -17.99
CA CYS A 176 6.46 -3.92 -18.75
C CYS A 176 6.19 -3.73 -20.25
N VAL A 177 5.17 -4.43 -20.76
CA VAL A 177 4.78 -4.38 -22.17
C VAL A 177 4.28 -3.00 -22.55
N GLY A 178 3.34 -2.46 -21.77
CA GLY A 178 2.74 -1.16 -22.01
C GLY A 178 3.77 -0.04 -22.06
N ALA A 179 4.77 -0.06 -21.16
CA ALA A 179 5.79 0.99 -21.12
C ALA A 179 6.95 0.77 -22.11
N SER A 180 7.25 -0.48 -22.49
CA SER A 180 8.35 -0.77 -23.42
C SER A 180 8.04 -0.40 -24.87
N LEU A 181 6.83 0.07 -25.16
CA LEU A 181 6.42 0.62 -26.47
C LEU A 181 6.99 2.02 -26.75
N TRP A 182 7.50 2.72 -25.73
CA TRP A 182 7.81 4.16 -25.83
C TRP A 182 9.30 4.48 -25.66
N PRO A 183 10.18 4.08 -26.60
CA PRO A 183 11.60 4.38 -26.47
C PRO A 183 11.86 5.90 -26.59
N LYS A 184 12.78 6.41 -25.76
CA LYS A 184 13.01 7.85 -25.60
C LYS A 184 13.61 8.54 -26.82
N ASP A 185 14.15 7.77 -27.77
CA ASP A 185 14.64 8.27 -29.05
C ASP A 185 13.50 8.61 -30.02
N LYS A 186 12.29 8.07 -29.77
CA LYS A 186 11.09 8.29 -30.59
C LYS A 186 9.98 9.04 -29.86
N PHE A 187 9.91 8.93 -28.54
CA PHE A 187 8.84 9.50 -27.73
C PHE A 187 9.42 10.34 -26.59
N ASP A 188 8.97 11.58 -26.48
CA ASP A 188 9.31 12.47 -25.37
C ASP A 188 8.39 12.15 -24.18
N GLU A 189 8.92 11.38 -23.23
CA GLU A 189 8.19 10.86 -22.08
C GLU A 189 7.53 11.94 -21.22
N GLN A 190 8.14 13.13 -21.12
CA GLN A 190 7.56 14.22 -20.33
C GLN A 190 6.39 14.87 -21.05
N LYS A 191 6.50 15.04 -22.38
CA LYS A 191 5.43 15.65 -23.18
C LYS A 191 4.22 14.73 -23.34
N LEU A 192 4.46 13.43 -23.48
CA LEU A 192 3.43 12.41 -23.72
C LEU A 192 3.06 11.65 -22.45
N PHE A 193 3.39 12.18 -21.27
CA PHE A 193 3.25 11.48 -19.99
C PHE A 193 1.82 10.95 -19.77
N ARG A 194 0.79 11.77 -20.09
CA ARG A 194 -0.61 11.41 -19.87
C ARG A 194 -1.05 10.29 -20.81
N GLU A 195 -0.65 10.37 -22.06
CA GLU A 195 -0.99 9.41 -23.10
C GLU A 195 -0.25 8.09 -22.86
N ILE A 196 1.04 8.14 -22.55
CA ILE A 196 1.86 6.96 -22.20
C ILE A 196 1.28 6.28 -20.95
N THR A 197 0.94 7.04 -19.91
CA THR A 197 0.32 6.48 -18.69
C THR A 197 -1.03 5.81 -19.02
N SER A 198 -1.85 6.47 -19.83
CA SER A 198 -3.15 5.92 -20.25
C SER A 198 -2.99 4.67 -21.11
N ALA A 199 -1.94 4.62 -21.94
CA ALA A 199 -1.66 3.47 -22.80
C ALA A 199 -1.13 2.30 -21.97
N VAL A 200 -0.26 2.55 -20.99
CA VAL A 200 0.20 1.54 -20.03
C VAL A 200 -0.98 0.89 -19.29
N ALA A 201 -1.89 1.69 -18.75
CA ALA A 201 -3.05 1.20 -18.00
C ALA A 201 -4.04 0.39 -18.86
N GLN A 202 -4.30 0.81 -20.10
CA GLN A 202 -5.19 0.07 -21.00
C GLN A 202 -4.51 -1.17 -21.59
N MET A 203 -3.21 -1.09 -21.89
CA MET A 203 -2.46 -2.16 -22.55
C MET A 203 -2.22 -3.33 -21.61
N GLU A 204 -2.07 -3.07 -20.30
CA GLU A 204 -1.99 -4.11 -19.27
C GLU A 204 -3.13 -5.11 -19.42
N ASN A 205 -4.38 -4.63 -19.37
CA ASN A 205 -5.55 -5.49 -19.44
C ASN A 205 -5.77 -6.07 -20.84
N TRP A 206 -5.63 -5.25 -21.88
CA TRP A 206 -5.86 -5.71 -23.26
C TRP A 206 -4.95 -6.89 -23.63
N MET A 207 -3.65 -6.76 -23.36
CA MET A 207 -2.67 -7.77 -23.76
C MET A 207 -2.88 -9.09 -23.02
N VAL A 208 -3.09 -9.05 -21.71
CA VAL A 208 -3.25 -10.28 -20.91
C VAL A 208 -4.53 -11.03 -21.28
N TRP A 209 -5.64 -10.31 -21.53
CA TRP A 209 -6.92 -10.92 -21.90
C TRP A 209 -6.93 -11.46 -23.32
N VAL A 210 -6.27 -10.78 -24.27
CA VAL A 210 -6.09 -11.32 -25.63
C VAL A 210 -5.23 -12.58 -25.60
N ASN A 211 -4.17 -12.60 -24.80
CA ASN A 211 -3.39 -13.82 -24.59
C ASN A 211 -4.27 -14.93 -24.01
N ASP A 212 -5.01 -14.68 -22.94
CA ASP A 212 -5.85 -15.72 -22.30
C ASP A 212 -6.94 -16.25 -23.25
N LEU A 213 -7.54 -15.35 -24.06
CA LEU A 213 -8.53 -15.76 -25.05
C LEU A 213 -7.88 -16.67 -26.09
N LEU A 214 -6.75 -16.26 -26.70
CA LEU A 214 -6.10 -17.02 -27.76
C LEU A 214 -5.31 -18.24 -27.24
N SER A 215 -4.90 -18.25 -25.97
CA SER A 215 -4.23 -19.39 -25.35
C SER A 215 -5.20 -20.44 -24.82
N PHE A 216 -6.49 -20.09 -24.64
CA PHE A 216 -7.52 -20.99 -24.10
C PHE A 216 -7.53 -22.36 -24.77
N TYR A 217 -7.35 -22.44 -26.10
CA TYR A 217 -7.28 -23.71 -26.82
C TYR A 217 -6.10 -24.60 -26.40
N LYS A 218 -4.90 -24.03 -26.22
CA LYS A 218 -3.74 -24.83 -25.79
C LYS A 218 -3.82 -25.22 -24.31
N GLU A 219 -4.56 -24.46 -23.50
CA GLU A 219 -4.67 -24.62 -22.03
C GLU A 219 -5.79 -25.56 -21.62
N PHE A 220 -6.83 -25.70 -22.45
CA PHE A 220 -8.06 -26.42 -22.11
C PHE A 220 -7.82 -27.85 -21.59
N ASP A 221 -6.92 -28.59 -22.22
CA ASP A 221 -6.62 -29.99 -21.90
C ASP A 221 -5.24 -30.19 -21.23
N GLU A 222 -4.55 -29.11 -20.83
CA GLU A 222 -3.20 -29.19 -20.27
C GLU A 222 -3.24 -29.16 -18.73
N PRO A 223 -2.89 -30.26 -18.03
CA PRO A 223 -2.95 -30.32 -16.57
C PRO A 223 -2.12 -29.25 -15.86
N ARG A 224 -1.04 -28.77 -16.51
CA ARG A 224 -0.19 -27.71 -15.96
C ARG A 224 -0.87 -26.33 -15.96
N ASP A 225 -1.79 -26.08 -16.90
CA ASP A 225 -2.40 -24.76 -17.10
C ASP A 225 -3.77 -24.63 -16.39
N GLN A 226 -4.00 -25.45 -15.36
CA GLN A 226 -5.25 -25.45 -14.57
C GLN A 226 -5.45 -24.21 -13.69
N THR A 227 -4.43 -23.34 -13.57
CA THR A 227 -4.51 -22.05 -12.88
C THR A 227 -4.63 -20.85 -13.83
N SER A 228 -5.13 -21.07 -15.06
CA SER A 228 -5.40 -20.00 -16.02
C SER A 228 -6.50 -19.05 -15.52
N LEU A 229 -6.58 -17.85 -16.10
CA LEU A 229 -7.58 -16.85 -15.68
C LEU A 229 -9.01 -17.39 -15.77
N VAL A 230 -9.35 -18.11 -16.85
CA VAL A 230 -10.69 -18.68 -17.06
C VAL A 230 -11.01 -19.75 -16.01
N ASN A 231 -10.05 -20.64 -15.72
CA ASN A 231 -10.21 -21.66 -14.68
C ASN A 231 -10.37 -21.03 -13.29
N ASN A 232 -9.60 -19.98 -13.02
CA ASN A 232 -9.65 -19.26 -11.76
C ASN A 232 -10.97 -18.48 -11.60
N TYR A 233 -11.51 -17.88 -12.66
CA TYR A 233 -12.84 -17.26 -12.66
C TYR A 233 -13.92 -18.29 -12.32
N ALA A 234 -13.92 -19.45 -12.98
CA ALA A 234 -14.87 -20.52 -12.71
C ALA A 234 -14.80 -20.97 -11.24
N ALA A 235 -13.59 -21.23 -10.74
CA ALA A 235 -13.38 -21.68 -9.37
C ALA A 235 -13.75 -20.64 -8.30
N SER A 236 -13.39 -19.37 -8.52
CA SER A 236 -13.54 -18.31 -7.51
C SER A 236 -14.95 -17.78 -7.40
N PHE A 237 -15.62 -17.63 -8.55
CA PHE A 237 -16.97 -17.07 -8.61
C PHE A 237 -18.05 -18.14 -8.54
N GLY A 238 -17.67 -19.42 -8.50
CA GLY A 238 -18.63 -20.54 -8.51
C GLY A 238 -19.46 -20.60 -9.79
N ILE A 239 -18.89 -20.15 -10.91
CA ILE A 239 -19.52 -20.12 -12.22
C ILE A 239 -18.98 -21.24 -13.12
N SER A 240 -19.71 -21.57 -14.18
CA SER A 240 -19.25 -22.55 -15.17
C SER A 240 -18.05 -22.03 -15.97
N LEU A 241 -17.29 -22.95 -16.57
CA LEU A 241 -16.17 -22.60 -17.46
C LEU A 241 -16.64 -21.80 -18.69
N GLU A 242 -17.86 -22.05 -19.16
CA GLU A 242 -18.48 -21.31 -20.25
C GLU A 242 -18.82 -19.86 -19.85
N GLU A 243 -19.38 -19.64 -18.65
CA GLU A 243 -19.63 -18.30 -18.11
C GLU A 243 -18.32 -17.54 -17.85
N ALA A 244 -17.28 -18.24 -17.37
CA ALA A 244 -15.95 -17.66 -17.18
C ALA A 244 -15.31 -17.24 -18.52
N LEU A 245 -15.46 -18.06 -19.56
CA LEU A 245 -15.00 -17.74 -20.91
C LEU A 245 -15.77 -16.55 -21.48
N GLU A 246 -17.10 -16.52 -21.33
CA GLU A 246 -17.92 -15.39 -21.79
C GLU A 246 -17.55 -14.08 -21.08
N LYS A 247 -17.26 -14.13 -19.77
CA LYS A 247 -16.73 -12.97 -19.04
C LYS A 247 -15.42 -12.46 -19.66
N LEU A 248 -14.45 -13.34 -19.89
CA LEU A 248 -13.17 -12.98 -20.54
C LEU A 248 -13.39 -12.36 -21.92
N ILE A 249 -14.30 -12.94 -22.71
CA ILE A 249 -14.65 -12.41 -24.03
C ILE A 249 -15.19 -10.98 -23.92
N GLN A 250 -16.15 -10.73 -23.03
CA GLN A 250 -16.73 -9.39 -22.86
C GLN A 250 -15.69 -8.36 -22.44
N GLU A 251 -14.79 -8.72 -21.51
CA GLU A 251 -13.70 -7.86 -21.06
C GLU A 251 -12.70 -7.56 -22.20
N THR A 252 -12.34 -8.59 -22.97
CA THR A 252 -11.43 -8.46 -24.11
C THR A 252 -11.99 -7.52 -25.18
N LEU A 253 -13.28 -7.67 -25.51
CA LEU A 253 -13.96 -6.84 -26.52
C LEU A 253 -14.14 -5.40 -26.04
N LEU A 254 -14.53 -5.21 -24.78
CA LEU A 254 -14.66 -3.87 -24.18
C LEU A 254 -13.30 -3.15 -24.15
N SER A 255 -12.24 -3.84 -23.74
CA SER A 255 -10.88 -3.30 -23.72
C SER A 255 -10.41 -2.91 -25.12
N SER A 256 -10.65 -3.76 -26.11
CA SER A 256 -10.33 -3.48 -27.52
C SER A 256 -11.03 -2.22 -28.02
N LYS A 257 -12.32 -2.06 -27.66
CA LYS A 257 -13.11 -0.87 -28.01
C LYS A 257 -12.58 0.39 -27.34
N GLN A 258 -12.26 0.32 -26.05
CA GLN A 258 -11.75 1.47 -25.30
C GLN A 258 -10.37 1.89 -25.82
N MET A 259 -9.48 0.93 -26.07
CA MET A 259 -8.16 1.18 -26.62
C MET A 259 -8.25 1.97 -27.94
N MET A 260 -9.07 1.51 -28.89
CA MET A 260 -9.23 2.20 -30.17
C MET A 260 -9.89 3.58 -30.01
N ALA A 261 -10.90 3.70 -29.15
CA ALA A 261 -11.63 4.95 -28.95
C ALA A 261 -10.82 6.03 -28.24
N VAL A 262 -9.99 5.68 -27.26
CA VAL A 262 -9.21 6.64 -26.47
C VAL A 262 -8.07 7.24 -27.28
N PHE A 263 -7.45 6.46 -28.18
CA PHE A 263 -6.28 6.89 -28.95
C PHE A 263 -6.61 7.36 -30.38
N VAL A 264 -7.89 7.31 -30.80
CA VAL A 264 -8.29 7.64 -32.18
C VAL A 264 -7.92 9.07 -32.61
N ASP A 265 -7.98 10.02 -31.67
CA ASP A 265 -7.79 11.47 -31.84
C ASP A 265 -6.50 12.00 -31.18
N LYS A 266 -5.63 11.10 -30.71
CA LYS A 266 -4.35 11.43 -30.06
C LYS A 266 -3.21 11.49 -31.08
N ASP A 267 -1.98 11.67 -30.57
CA ASP A 267 -0.79 11.73 -31.40
C ASP A 267 -0.76 10.57 -32.41
N PRO A 268 -0.65 10.84 -33.73
CA PRO A 268 -0.70 9.82 -34.76
C PRO A 268 0.36 8.72 -34.59
N GLN A 269 1.54 9.07 -34.06
CA GLN A 269 2.63 8.13 -33.82
C GLN A 269 2.31 7.19 -32.64
N LEU A 270 1.62 7.69 -31.60
CA LEU A 270 1.13 6.86 -30.50
C LEU A 270 0.07 5.89 -31.00
N LYS A 271 -0.95 6.39 -31.70
CA LYS A 271 -2.03 5.57 -32.26
C LYS A 271 -1.46 4.48 -33.18
N GLU A 272 -0.56 4.85 -34.09
CA GLU A 272 0.08 3.90 -35.01
C GLU A 272 0.84 2.82 -34.23
N THR A 273 1.61 3.19 -33.20
CA THR A 273 2.36 2.21 -32.39
C THR A 273 1.43 1.22 -31.68
N ILE A 274 0.30 1.69 -31.14
CA ILE A 274 -0.70 0.84 -30.47
C ILE A 274 -1.36 -0.10 -31.48
N THR A 275 -1.82 0.41 -32.61
CA THR A 275 -2.47 -0.40 -33.65
C THR A 275 -1.55 -1.50 -34.18
N LEU A 276 -0.30 -1.16 -34.51
CA LEU A 276 0.66 -2.13 -35.02
C LEU A 276 1.06 -3.15 -33.95
N PHE A 277 1.13 -2.75 -32.67
CA PHE A 277 1.29 -3.69 -31.57
C PHE A 277 0.13 -4.68 -31.51
N MET A 278 -1.10 -4.19 -31.52
CA MET A 278 -2.29 -5.04 -31.42
C MET A 278 -2.37 -6.04 -32.58
N HIS A 279 -2.12 -5.58 -33.82
CA HIS A 279 -2.14 -6.43 -35.00
C HIS A 279 -0.99 -7.45 -34.96
N GLY A 280 0.23 -7.00 -34.69
CA GLY A 280 1.40 -7.87 -34.60
C GLY A 280 1.30 -8.95 -33.52
N TYR A 281 0.76 -8.58 -32.35
CA TYR A 281 0.56 -9.50 -31.24
C TYR A 281 -0.43 -10.61 -31.60
N VAL A 282 -1.53 -10.25 -32.27
CA VAL A 282 -2.51 -11.23 -32.78
C VAL A 282 -1.92 -12.09 -33.90
N THR A 283 -1.16 -11.52 -34.85
CA THR A 283 -0.48 -12.31 -35.89
C THR A 283 0.44 -13.35 -35.26
N TRP A 284 1.21 -12.96 -34.24
CA TRP A 284 2.08 -13.87 -33.52
C TRP A 284 1.30 -15.03 -32.89
N HIS A 285 0.19 -14.76 -32.18
CA HIS A 285 -0.66 -15.81 -31.61
C HIS A 285 -1.21 -16.77 -32.67
N LEU A 286 -1.65 -16.24 -33.81
CA LEU A 286 -2.19 -17.05 -34.90
C LEU A 286 -1.12 -17.92 -35.56
N CYS A 287 0.14 -17.45 -35.63
CA CYS A 287 1.22 -18.11 -36.38
C CYS A 287 2.16 -18.97 -35.53
N ASP A 288 2.40 -18.63 -34.27
CA ASP A 288 3.34 -19.35 -33.41
C ASP A 288 2.80 -20.74 -33.05
N ALA A 289 3.64 -21.76 -33.19
CA ALA A 289 3.29 -23.15 -32.95
C ALA A 289 2.83 -23.42 -31.51
N ARG A 290 3.27 -22.60 -30.52
CA ARG A 290 2.89 -22.72 -29.10
C ARG A 290 1.39 -22.71 -28.89
N TYR A 291 0.64 -21.90 -29.65
CA TYR A 291 -0.81 -21.72 -29.47
C TYR A 291 -1.67 -22.73 -30.22
N ARG A 292 -1.06 -23.58 -31.08
CA ARG A 292 -1.75 -24.65 -31.81
C ARG A 292 -2.94 -24.17 -32.66
N MET A 293 -2.92 -22.91 -33.12
CA MET A 293 -3.99 -22.32 -33.93
C MET A 293 -4.14 -22.96 -35.31
N SER A 294 -3.14 -23.70 -35.79
CA SER A 294 -3.25 -24.54 -36.99
C SER A 294 -4.27 -25.67 -36.81
N GLU A 295 -4.37 -26.26 -35.61
CA GLU A 295 -5.38 -27.29 -35.31
C GLU A 295 -6.78 -26.70 -35.33
N VAL A 296 -6.96 -25.53 -34.71
CA VAL A 296 -8.23 -24.80 -34.71
C VAL A 296 -8.66 -24.46 -36.14
N TYR A 297 -7.72 -23.99 -36.96
CA TYR A 297 -7.95 -23.72 -38.38
C TYR A 297 -8.40 -24.94 -39.17
N HIS A 298 -7.74 -26.09 -39.00
CA HIS A 298 -8.14 -27.31 -39.70
C HIS A 298 -9.53 -27.80 -39.27
N LYS A 299 -9.87 -27.68 -37.98
CA LYS A 299 -11.22 -27.97 -37.48
C LYS A 299 -12.25 -26.99 -38.06
N ALA A 300 -11.98 -25.69 -38.02
CA ALA A 300 -12.87 -24.63 -38.53
C ALA A 300 -13.15 -24.79 -40.03
N LYS A 301 -12.18 -25.24 -40.84
CA LYS A 301 -12.37 -25.52 -42.27
C LYS A 301 -13.42 -26.58 -42.58
N THR A 302 -13.70 -27.46 -41.63
CA THR A 302 -14.69 -28.54 -41.78
C THR A 302 -16.07 -28.16 -41.24
N MET A 303 -16.20 -27.00 -40.58
CA MET A 303 -17.45 -26.53 -39.98
C MET A 303 -18.26 -25.67 -40.97
N GLU A 304 -19.58 -25.80 -40.91
CA GLU A 304 -20.51 -24.87 -41.56
C GLU A 304 -20.83 -23.71 -40.61
N GLY A 305 -20.68 -22.46 -41.06
CA GLY A 305 -20.97 -21.28 -40.24
C GLY A 305 -20.23 -20.04 -40.74
N GLU A 306 -20.75 -18.85 -40.43
CA GLU A 306 -20.11 -17.59 -40.82
C GLU A 306 -18.80 -17.35 -40.06
N ASP A 307 -18.82 -17.51 -38.74
CA ASP A 307 -17.63 -17.35 -37.87
C ASP A 307 -16.47 -18.28 -38.28
N ALA A 308 -16.77 -19.55 -38.61
CA ALA A 308 -15.75 -20.50 -39.04
C ALA A 308 -15.07 -20.08 -40.37
N ARG A 309 -15.86 -19.58 -41.33
CA ARG A 309 -15.31 -19.04 -42.60
C ARG A 309 -14.51 -17.77 -42.37
N THR A 310 -15.02 -16.86 -41.53
CA THR A 310 -14.37 -15.59 -41.24
C THR A 310 -13.05 -15.78 -40.47
N PHE A 311 -13.03 -16.66 -39.47
CA PHE A 311 -11.79 -17.04 -38.77
C PHE A 311 -10.76 -17.64 -39.72
N THR A 312 -11.18 -18.57 -40.59
CA THR A 312 -10.29 -19.20 -41.58
C THR A 312 -9.63 -18.16 -42.48
N ARG A 313 -10.39 -17.15 -42.94
CA ARG A 313 -9.87 -16.03 -43.74
C ARG A 313 -8.84 -15.19 -42.99
N PHE A 314 -9.13 -14.78 -41.76
CA PHE A 314 -8.18 -14.00 -40.95
C PHE A 314 -6.93 -14.81 -40.61
N ARG A 315 -7.06 -16.12 -40.37
CA ARG A 315 -5.92 -17.00 -40.13
C ARG A 315 -5.03 -17.15 -41.36
N GLU A 316 -5.62 -17.23 -42.55
CA GLU A 316 -4.89 -17.24 -43.83
C GLU A 316 -4.16 -15.91 -44.06
N GLN A 317 -4.83 -14.78 -43.80
CA GLN A 317 -4.21 -13.44 -43.85
C GLN A 317 -3.03 -13.32 -42.87
N ALA A 318 -3.16 -13.83 -41.65
CA ALA A 318 -2.06 -13.87 -40.69
C ALA A 318 -0.90 -14.77 -41.17
N ALA A 319 -1.21 -15.90 -41.81
CA ALA A 319 -0.20 -16.80 -42.35
C ALA A 319 0.62 -16.16 -43.47
N GLU A 320 -0.03 -15.39 -44.34
CA GLU A 320 0.60 -14.75 -45.51
C GLU A 320 1.77 -13.84 -45.11
N VAL A 321 1.62 -13.11 -43.99
CA VAL A 321 2.64 -12.17 -43.51
C VAL A 321 3.48 -12.73 -42.35
N GLY A 322 2.92 -13.65 -41.57
CA GLY A 322 3.48 -14.07 -40.28
C GLY A 322 3.93 -15.54 -40.20
N ALA A 323 3.63 -16.40 -41.17
CA ALA A 323 4.15 -17.77 -41.18
C ALA A 323 5.54 -17.80 -41.84
N VAL A 324 6.59 -17.70 -41.03
CA VAL A 324 7.99 -17.71 -41.47
C VAL A 324 8.66 -19.00 -40.98
N ASP A 325 9.38 -19.71 -41.84
CA ASP A 325 10.12 -20.90 -41.41
C ASP A 325 11.28 -20.47 -40.50
N SER A 326 11.36 -21.09 -39.31
CA SER A 326 12.47 -20.91 -38.37
C SER A 326 13.84 -21.05 -39.03
N ALA A 327 13.99 -21.92 -40.04
CA ALA A 327 15.24 -22.11 -40.75
C ALA A 327 15.75 -20.85 -41.49
N GLU A 328 14.87 -19.90 -41.80
CA GLU A 328 15.22 -18.67 -42.52
C GLU A 328 15.90 -17.62 -41.63
N TRP A 329 15.70 -17.69 -40.31
CA TRP A 329 16.22 -16.72 -39.34
C TRP A 329 16.99 -17.35 -38.18
N VAL A 330 16.87 -18.66 -37.96
CA VAL A 330 17.65 -19.44 -36.98
C VAL A 330 18.78 -20.18 -37.70
N LYS A 331 19.93 -19.52 -37.84
CA LYS A 331 21.10 -20.12 -38.49
C LYS A 331 21.87 -21.09 -37.59
N PHE A 332 21.95 -20.77 -36.29
CA PHE A 332 22.62 -21.58 -35.28
C PHE A 332 21.78 -21.58 -34.00
N THR A 333 21.59 -22.74 -33.39
CA THR A 333 20.92 -22.84 -32.10
C THR A 333 21.84 -22.36 -30.97
N VAL A 334 21.26 -22.02 -29.82
CA VAL A 334 22.04 -21.71 -28.60
C VAL A 334 23.00 -22.86 -28.28
N LEU A 335 22.54 -24.11 -28.46
CA LEU A 335 23.36 -25.30 -28.22
C LEU A 335 24.54 -25.39 -29.21
N ASP A 336 24.31 -25.16 -30.51
CA ASP A 336 25.38 -25.15 -31.52
C ASP A 336 26.47 -24.14 -31.15
N MET A 337 26.08 -22.95 -30.68
CA MET A 337 27.01 -21.91 -30.26
C MET A 337 27.80 -22.31 -29.01
N VAL A 338 27.16 -22.97 -28.04
CA VAL A 338 27.81 -23.47 -26.82
C VAL A 338 28.80 -24.59 -27.15
N GLU A 339 28.43 -25.53 -28.02
CA GLU A 339 29.27 -26.64 -28.45
C GLU A 339 30.48 -26.16 -29.26
N ALA A 340 30.27 -25.21 -30.18
CA ALA A 340 31.35 -24.58 -30.95
C ALA A 340 32.39 -23.90 -30.02
N LYS A 341 31.95 -23.18 -28.99
CA LYS A 341 32.83 -22.57 -27.98
C LYS A 341 33.60 -23.62 -27.17
N LYS A 342 32.94 -24.72 -26.76
CA LYS A 342 33.59 -25.85 -26.07
C LYS A 342 34.65 -26.55 -26.95
N ALA A 343 34.35 -26.75 -28.23
CA ALA A 343 35.28 -27.33 -29.20
C ALA A 343 36.50 -26.43 -29.46
N ALA A 344 36.31 -25.11 -29.56
CA ALA A 344 37.39 -24.14 -29.67
C ALA A 344 38.29 -24.12 -28.42
N LYS A 345 37.71 -24.17 -27.21
CA LYS A 345 38.45 -24.23 -25.93
C LYS A 345 39.28 -25.53 -25.81
N LYS A 346 38.78 -26.67 -26.32
CA LYS A 346 39.53 -27.94 -26.41
C LYS A 346 40.68 -27.92 -27.42
N ARG A 347 40.53 -27.25 -28.58
CA ARG A 347 41.60 -27.14 -29.60
C ARG A 347 42.80 -26.31 -29.14
N VAL A 348 42.58 -25.30 -28.29
CA VAL A 348 43.66 -24.46 -27.72
C VAL A 348 44.52 -25.22 -26.70
N ILE A 349 44.01 -26.32 -26.12
CA ILE A 349 44.72 -27.14 -25.11
C ILE A 349 45.54 -28.28 -25.75
N ALA A 350 45.31 -28.59 -27.04
CA ALA A 350 45.82 -29.80 -27.70
C ALA A 350 47.04 -29.60 -28.63
N THR A 351 47.75 -28.45 -28.60
CA THR A 351 49.00 -28.26 -29.36
C THR A 351 50.23 -28.74 -28.58
N PRO A 352 51.05 -29.69 -29.09
CA PRO A 352 52.28 -30.14 -28.41
C PRO A 352 53.42 -29.12 -28.60
N ARG A 353 54.17 -28.84 -27.53
CA ARG A 353 55.49 -28.20 -27.59
C ARG A 353 56.55 -29.26 -27.93
N GLU A 354 57.16 -29.17 -29.12
CA GLU A 354 58.45 -29.82 -29.39
C GLU A 354 59.60 -28.88 -29.01
N ASN A 355 60.46 -29.37 -28.12
CA ASN A 355 61.76 -28.81 -27.79
C ASN A 355 62.78 -29.25 -28.85
N ASN A 356 63.58 -28.33 -29.39
CA ASN A 356 64.99 -28.61 -29.71
C ASN A 356 65.81 -27.31 -29.72
N GLY A 357 66.88 -27.29 -28.93
CA GLY A 357 67.64 -26.08 -28.59
C GLY A 357 68.89 -25.84 -29.43
N ARG A 358 69.35 -24.58 -29.40
CA ARG A 358 70.74 -24.12 -29.18
C ARG A 358 70.75 -22.58 -29.24
N VAL A 359 71.57 -21.99 -28.38
CA VAL A 359 71.67 -20.55 -28.07
C VAL A 359 72.76 -19.89 -28.95
N ASN A 360 72.70 -18.55 -29.04
CA ASN A 360 73.72 -17.54 -29.43
C ASN A 360 73.70 -17.11 -30.92
N ILE A 361 73.67 -15.83 -31.36
CA ILE A 361 74.03 -14.50 -30.80
C ILE A 361 73.21 -13.38 -31.51
N GLU A 362 73.11 -12.24 -30.82
CA GLU A 362 72.60 -10.89 -31.15
C GLU A 362 72.67 -10.39 -32.61
N LEU A 363 71.67 -9.57 -33.01
CA LEU A 363 71.87 -8.20 -33.55
C LEU A 363 70.53 -7.44 -33.74
N GLN A 364 70.49 -6.29 -33.06
CA GLN A 364 69.73 -5.04 -33.27
C GLN A 364 68.18 -4.98 -33.25
N PRO A 365 67.64 -3.92 -32.58
CA PRO A 365 66.21 -3.70 -32.44
C PRO A 365 65.66 -2.75 -33.50
N ALA A 366 64.55 -3.15 -34.11
CA ALA A 366 63.58 -2.29 -34.79
C ALA A 366 62.26 -3.07 -34.79
N ASP A 367 61.05 -2.52 -34.72
CA ASP A 367 60.49 -1.25 -34.27
C ASP A 367 58.97 -1.47 -34.37
N GLY A 368 58.18 -0.81 -33.51
CA GLY A 368 56.71 -0.73 -33.64
C GLY A 368 55.96 -2.05 -33.44
N ILE A 369 55.35 -2.35 -32.28
CA ILE A 369 53.94 -1.97 -31.98
C ILE A 369 53.68 -2.07 -30.45
N GLY A 370 54.73 -2.26 -29.64
CA GLY A 370 54.63 -2.41 -28.17
C GLY A 370 54.34 -1.14 -27.37
N LYS A 371 54.43 0.06 -27.97
CA LYS A 371 54.18 1.33 -27.27
C LYS A 371 52.71 1.78 -27.23
N MET A 372 51.79 1.12 -27.95
CA MET A 372 50.37 1.51 -27.92
C MET A 372 49.53 0.86 -26.81
N ALA A 373 49.95 -0.27 -26.24
CA ALA A 373 49.18 -0.95 -25.20
C ALA A 373 49.41 -0.35 -23.80
N LEU A 374 50.65 0.04 -23.46
CA LEU A 374 50.96 0.62 -22.16
C LEU A 374 50.62 2.12 -22.04
N LEU A 375 50.59 2.85 -23.17
CA LEU A 375 50.09 4.24 -23.20
C LEU A 375 48.57 4.32 -23.09
N ARG A 376 47.83 3.30 -23.54
CA ARG A 376 46.36 3.23 -23.42
C ARG A 376 45.89 2.93 -22.00
N VAL A 377 46.65 2.16 -21.22
CA VAL A 377 46.35 1.92 -19.79
C VAL A 377 46.68 3.14 -18.92
N ARG A 378 47.77 3.88 -19.23
CA ARG A 378 48.06 5.15 -18.53
C ARG A 378 47.15 6.31 -18.98
N ARG A 379 46.69 6.33 -20.23
CA ARG A 379 45.63 7.26 -20.66
C ARG A 379 44.25 6.88 -20.13
N ALA A 380 43.93 5.59 -19.96
CA ALA A 380 42.68 5.17 -19.32
C ALA A 380 42.66 5.57 -17.84
N LEU A 381 43.77 5.40 -17.09
CA LEU A 381 43.84 5.85 -15.69
C LEU A 381 43.86 7.38 -15.53
N ALA A 382 44.44 8.12 -16.48
CA ALA A 382 44.38 9.59 -16.49
C ALA A 382 43.01 10.13 -16.95
N VAL A 383 42.34 9.44 -17.88
CA VAL A 383 40.98 9.78 -18.33
C VAL A 383 39.95 9.37 -17.30
N THR A 384 40.13 8.30 -16.53
CA THR A 384 39.30 7.99 -15.35
C THR A 384 39.56 8.99 -14.22
N ALA A 385 40.78 9.48 -14.01
CA ALA A 385 41.05 10.55 -13.05
C ALA A 385 40.49 11.91 -13.50
N ILE A 386 40.49 12.22 -14.81
CA ILE A 386 39.88 13.43 -15.38
C ILE A 386 38.36 13.30 -15.43
N ILE A 387 37.79 12.12 -15.69
CA ILE A 387 36.33 11.88 -15.66
C ILE A 387 35.82 11.82 -14.21
N VAL A 388 36.60 11.36 -13.24
CA VAL A 388 36.26 11.46 -11.81
C VAL A 388 36.41 12.90 -11.31
N ALA A 389 37.40 13.66 -11.79
CA ALA A 389 37.53 15.09 -11.49
C ALA A 389 36.46 15.97 -12.20
N GLN A 390 36.07 15.61 -13.43
CA GLN A 390 35.00 16.28 -14.18
C GLN A 390 33.61 15.84 -13.73
N ALA A 391 33.45 14.61 -13.21
CA ALA A 391 32.24 14.21 -12.51
C ALA A 391 32.13 14.92 -11.15
N GLN A 392 33.25 15.23 -10.49
CA GLN A 392 33.24 16.12 -9.31
C GLN A 392 32.91 17.58 -9.67
N GLU A 393 33.26 18.08 -10.86
CA GLU A 393 32.83 19.42 -11.32
C GLU A 393 31.39 19.49 -11.86
N VAL A 394 30.87 18.43 -12.49
CA VAL A 394 29.49 18.37 -12.99
C VAL A 394 28.48 18.02 -11.88
N ILE A 395 28.90 17.29 -10.84
CA ILE A 395 28.11 17.15 -9.61
C ILE A 395 28.20 18.44 -8.75
N ALA A 396 29.17 19.31 -9.00
CA ALA A 396 29.29 20.63 -8.36
C ALA A 396 28.47 21.74 -9.05
N SER A 397 27.70 21.44 -10.10
CA SER A 397 26.82 22.42 -10.76
C SER A 397 25.33 22.07 -10.71
N SER A 398 24.90 21.17 -9.82
CA SER A 398 23.51 21.22 -9.37
C SER A 398 23.40 22.33 -8.33
N ASP A 399 22.46 23.25 -8.53
CA ASP A 399 22.09 24.29 -7.56
C ASP A 399 21.41 23.69 -6.31
N GLN A 400 21.88 22.56 -5.79
CA GLN A 400 21.66 22.20 -4.40
C GLN A 400 22.75 22.88 -3.58
N LYS A 401 22.47 24.12 -3.18
CA LYS A 401 23.23 24.75 -2.09
C LYS A 401 23.15 23.80 -0.88
N PRO A 402 24.29 23.37 -0.31
CA PRO A 402 24.28 22.86 1.05
C PRO A 402 23.59 23.92 1.91
N PHE A 403 22.67 23.53 2.81
CA PHE A 403 22.15 24.47 3.80
C PHE A 403 23.36 25.17 4.43
N GLU A 404 23.46 26.48 4.22
CA GLU A 404 24.42 27.28 4.95
C GLU A 404 24.18 26.99 6.43
N LYS A 405 25.26 26.66 7.15
CA LYS A 405 25.23 26.69 8.61
C LYS A 405 24.90 28.13 9.00
N VAL A 406 23.62 28.39 9.22
CA VAL A 406 23.18 29.61 9.90
C VAL A 406 23.89 29.59 11.24
N ASN A 407 24.65 30.64 11.51
CA ASN A 407 25.38 30.80 12.76
C ASN A 407 24.44 30.52 13.94
N ASP A 408 24.76 29.47 14.71
CA ASP A 408 24.05 29.04 15.91
C ASP A 408 24.10 30.12 16.99
N ILE A 409 23.17 31.08 16.91
CA ILE A 409 22.65 31.70 18.13
C ILE A 409 21.55 30.76 18.60
N PRO A 410 21.63 30.17 19.81
CA PRO A 410 20.58 29.30 20.32
C PRO A 410 19.26 30.09 20.39
N ARG A 411 18.38 29.88 19.40
CA ARG A 411 17.04 30.47 19.41
C ARG A 411 16.20 29.63 20.35
N LEU A 412 15.77 30.22 21.46
CA LEU A 412 14.82 29.57 22.38
C LEU A 412 13.55 29.23 21.58
N PRO A 413 13.13 27.95 21.52
CA PRO A 413 11.98 27.55 20.69
C PRO A 413 10.67 28.14 21.21
N LEU A 414 10.51 28.26 22.54
CA LEU A 414 9.35 28.84 23.20
C LEU A 414 9.64 30.31 23.58
N ASN A 415 9.74 31.19 22.59
CA ASN A 415 9.98 32.63 22.79
C ASN A 415 8.68 33.47 22.68
N GLU A 416 8.77 34.79 22.84
CA GLU A 416 7.61 35.69 22.79
C GLU A 416 6.88 35.68 21.43
N ASP A 417 7.62 35.58 20.31
CA ASP A 417 7.02 35.49 18.97
C ASP A 417 6.24 34.18 18.81
N PHE A 418 6.79 33.08 19.32
CA PHE A 418 6.12 31.79 19.34
C PHE A 418 4.87 31.83 20.25
N THR A 419 4.96 32.47 21.42
CA THR A 419 3.83 32.67 22.34
C THR A 419 2.67 33.39 21.64
N ARG A 420 2.96 34.45 20.88
CA ARG A 420 1.94 35.17 20.10
C ARG A 420 1.31 34.28 19.04
N TYR A 421 2.11 33.50 18.32
CA TYR A 421 1.62 32.55 17.31
C TYR A 421 0.72 31.47 17.91
N VAL A 422 1.09 30.95 19.10
CA VAL A 422 0.26 29.99 19.84
C VAL A 422 -1.08 30.62 20.22
N GLN A 423 -1.08 31.85 20.76
CA GLN A 423 -2.31 32.53 21.14
C GLN A 423 -3.23 32.75 19.93
N GLU A 424 -2.68 33.20 18.80
CA GLU A 424 -3.43 33.32 17.54
C GLU A 424 -4.01 31.97 17.08
N SER A 425 -3.25 30.88 17.23
CA SER A 425 -3.72 29.53 16.88
C SER A 425 -4.84 29.05 17.81
N LEU A 426 -4.74 29.30 19.13
CA LEU A 426 -5.81 28.99 20.09
C LEU A 426 -7.11 29.71 19.72
N ASP A 427 -7.02 30.99 19.35
CA ASP A 427 -8.17 31.80 18.97
C ASP A 427 -8.80 31.31 17.65
N VAL A 428 -7.98 31.01 16.63
CA VAL A 428 -8.43 30.51 15.31
C VAL A 428 -9.17 29.18 15.41
N TRP A 429 -8.69 28.29 16.28
CA TRP A 429 -9.23 26.93 16.42
C TRP A 429 -10.23 26.79 17.57
N HIS A 430 -10.54 27.88 18.28
CA HIS A 430 -11.39 27.88 19.45
C HIS A 430 -10.98 26.81 20.47
N VAL A 431 -9.71 26.85 20.87
CA VAL A 431 -9.13 25.94 21.88
C VAL A 431 -8.85 26.75 23.15
N PRO A 432 -9.46 26.42 24.31
CA PRO A 432 -9.27 27.20 25.52
C PRO A 432 -7.83 27.26 26.04
N GLY A 433 -7.09 26.15 25.94
CA GLY A 433 -5.70 26.12 26.37
C GLY A 433 -4.94 24.90 25.89
N MET A 434 -3.62 24.99 26.01
CA MET A 434 -2.70 23.95 25.59
C MET A 434 -1.47 23.86 26.49
N SER A 435 -0.75 22.76 26.40
CA SER A 435 0.63 22.66 26.89
C SER A 435 1.56 22.14 25.79
N VAL A 436 2.77 22.67 25.74
CA VAL A 436 3.80 22.33 24.76
C VAL A 436 5.05 21.89 25.50
N GLY A 437 5.62 20.75 25.13
CA GLY A 437 6.93 20.30 25.53
C GLY A 437 7.84 20.16 24.31
N VAL A 438 9.09 20.62 24.40
CA VAL A 438 10.07 20.58 23.31
C VAL A 438 11.39 20.00 23.82
N VAL A 439 11.95 19.04 23.09
CA VAL A 439 13.35 18.63 23.19
C VAL A 439 14.09 19.23 22.02
N ASP A 440 15.13 20.01 22.29
CA ASP A 440 16.03 20.54 21.28
C ASP A 440 17.48 20.28 21.68
N GLY A 441 18.10 19.29 21.01
CA GLY A 441 19.42 18.83 21.39
C GLY A 441 19.40 18.39 22.86
N ASP A 442 20.35 18.87 23.65
CA ASP A 442 20.45 18.50 25.05
C ASP A 442 19.45 19.24 25.95
N ASN A 443 18.73 20.24 25.41
CA ASN A 443 17.81 21.08 26.15
C ASN A 443 16.37 20.57 26.10
N ALA A 444 15.60 20.93 27.12
CA ALA A 444 14.21 20.56 27.30
C ALA A 444 13.42 21.79 27.77
N TYR A 445 12.30 22.06 27.13
CA TYR A 445 11.42 23.20 27.42
C TYR A 445 9.99 22.70 27.59
N ALA A 446 9.22 23.30 28.49
CA ALA A 446 7.80 23.02 28.61
C ALA A 446 7.05 24.25 29.12
N GLU A 447 5.92 24.56 28.51
CA GLU A 447 5.10 25.74 28.83
C GLU A 447 3.61 25.44 28.60
N GLY A 448 2.73 26.23 29.24
CA GLY A 448 1.29 26.21 29.02
C GLY A 448 0.77 27.55 28.54
N TYR A 449 -0.26 27.52 27.70
CA TYR A 449 -0.87 28.70 27.09
C TYR A 449 -2.40 28.62 27.21
N GLY A 450 -3.07 29.75 27.44
CA GLY A 450 -4.52 29.78 27.67
C GLY A 450 -4.91 29.13 29.01
N TYR A 451 -6.02 28.39 29.02
CA TYR A 451 -6.66 27.88 30.23
C TYR A 451 -6.78 26.35 30.26
N ALA A 452 -6.37 25.75 31.38
CA ALA A 452 -6.68 24.36 31.71
C ALA A 452 -8.15 24.22 32.11
N VAL A 453 -8.70 25.23 32.79
CA VAL A 453 -10.12 25.34 33.14
C VAL A 453 -10.53 26.81 32.98
N ILE A 454 -11.48 27.08 32.08
CA ILE A 454 -11.98 28.44 31.86
C ILE A 454 -12.79 28.94 33.05
N PRO A 455 -12.78 30.27 33.33
CA PRO A 455 -11.91 31.29 32.74
C PRO A 455 -10.66 31.59 33.58
N GLU A 456 -10.40 30.87 34.68
CA GLU A 456 -9.47 31.34 35.72
C GLU A 456 -8.23 30.47 35.91
N VAL A 457 -8.24 29.20 35.48
CA VAL A 457 -7.12 28.28 35.75
C VAL A 457 -6.22 28.24 34.52
N PRO A 458 -5.05 28.90 34.54
CA PRO A 458 -4.14 28.90 33.41
C PRO A 458 -3.62 27.49 33.13
N ALA A 459 -3.38 27.19 31.85
CA ALA A 459 -2.63 26.01 31.47
C ALA A 459 -1.15 26.22 31.83
N THR A 460 -0.50 25.16 32.31
CA THR A 460 0.91 25.17 32.72
C THR A 460 1.60 23.92 32.21
N ALA A 461 2.93 23.90 32.24
CA ALA A 461 3.71 22.72 31.90
C ALA A 461 3.39 21.49 32.79
N ASP A 462 2.83 21.70 33.99
CA ASP A 462 2.45 20.67 34.96
C ASP A 462 0.99 20.21 34.82
N THR A 463 0.18 20.91 34.03
CA THR A 463 -1.23 20.56 33.80
C THR A 463 -1.32 19.14 33.25
N LEU A 464 -2.20 18.31 33.84
CA LEU A 464 -2.47 16.96 33.37
C LEU A 464 -3.48 16.98 32.24
N TRP A 465 -3.27 16.12 31.26
CA TRP A 465 -4.09 15.97 30.05
C TRP A 465 -4.24 14.49 29.71
N TYR A 466 -5.34 14.12 29.06
CA TYR A 466 -5.44 12.79 28.46
C TYR A 466 -4.48 12.68 27.28
N GLY A 467 -3.50 11.80 27.36
CA GLY A 467 -2.56 11.51 26.27
C GLY A 467 -3.20 10.76 25.09
N ALA A 468 -4.39 10.20 25.28
CA ALA A 468 -5.15 9.49 24.26
C ALA A 468 -4.27 8.45 23.53
N SER A 469 -4.43 8.31 22.21
CA SER A 469 -3.73 7.29 21.42
C SER A 469 -2.20 7.34 21.44
N THR A 470 -1.56 8.39 21.97
CA THR A 470 -0.11 8.37 22.20
C THR A 470 0.31 7.29 23.21
N THR A 471 -0.62 6.82 24.05
CA THR A 471 -0.49 5.65 24.93
C THR A 471 0.04 4.41 24.20
N LYS A 472 -0.38 4.21 22.94
CA LYS A 472 -0.03 3.03 22.13
C LYS A 472 1.48 2.87 21.98
N SER A 473 2.21 3.97 21.78
CA SER A 473 3.67 3.96 21.64
C SER A 473 4.36 3.46 22.92
N GLN A 474 3.85 3.82 24.09
CA GLN A 474 4.40 3.40 25.37
C GLN A 474 4.06 1.93 25.67
N VAL A 475 2.84 1.49 25.35
CA VAL A 475 2.42 0.09 25.46
C VAL A 475 3.23 -0.81 24.52
N ALA A 476 3.47 -0.36 23.29
CA ALA A 476 4.28 -1.09 22.32
C ALA A 476 5.76 -1.15 22.72
N ALA A 477 6.31 -0.06 23.28
CA ALA A 477 7.66 -0.05 23.83
C ALA A 477 7.81 -1.01 25.02
N LEU A 478 6.82 -1.07 25.92
CA LEU A 478 6.79 -2.04 27.01
C LEU A 478 6.81 -3.48 26.46
N LEU A 479 5.97 -3.81 25.48
CA LEU A 479 5.96 -5.14 24.87
C LEU A 479 7.31 -5.48 24.23
N SER A 480 7.88 -4.56 23.44
CA SER A 480 9.19 -4.75 22.82
C SER A 480 10.28 -4.99 23.86
N HIS A 481 10.28 -4.21 24.94
CA HIS A 481 11.20 -4.42 26.06
C HIS A 481 11.05 -5.82 26.66
N LEU A 482 9.82 -6.30 26.89
CA LEU A 482 9.60 -7.65 27.43
C LEU A 482 10.05 -8.76 26.48
N ILE A 483 9.85 -8.59 25.16
CA ILE A 483 10.36 -9.51 24.13
C ILE A 483 11.89 -9.61 24.18
N HIS A 484 12.59 -8.49 24.34
CA HIS A 484 14.06 -8.44 24.29
C HIS A 484 14.76 -8.66 25.63
N SER A 485 14.09 -8.42 26.75
CA SER A 485 14.69 -8.49 28.10
C SER A 485 15.19 -9.87 28.52
N GLY A 486 14.82 -10.94 27.81
CA GLY A 486 15.13 -12.33 28.17
C GLY A 486 14.26 -12.91 29.30
N ASN A 487 13.74 -12.07 30.19
CA ASN A 487 12.96 -12.48 31.37
C ASN A 487 11.59 -13.07 31.04
N HIS A 488 11.05 -12.76 29.85
CA HIS A 488 9.74 -13.24 29.38
C HIS A 488 9.83 -14.04 28.07
N SER A 489 11.02 -14.51 27.67
CA SER A 489 11.19 -15.21 26.39
C SER A 489 10.32 -16.46 26.25
N ALA A 490 9.98 -17.13 27.36
CA ALA A 490 9.05 -18.26 27.35
C ALA A 490 7.62 -17.88 26.93
N SER A 491 7.19 -16.64 27.20
CA SER A 491 5.89 -16.11 26.77
C SER A 491 5.89 -15.65 25.31
N PHE A 492 7.07 -15.46 24.72
CA PHE A 492 7.25 -14.96 23.35
C PHE A 492 8.19 -15.87 22.55
N PRO A 493 7.85 -17.16 22.36
CA PRO A 493 8.75 -18.14 21.73
C PRO A 493 9.15 -17.77 20.29
N HIS A 494 8.39 -16.91 19.62
CA HIS A 494 8.65 -16.42 18.27
C HIS A 494 8.83 -14.89 18.23
N GLY A 495 9.12 -14.26 19.38
CA GLY A 495 9.22 -12.80 19.49
C GLY A 495 7.96 -12.11 18.96
N TRP A 496 8.14 -11.18 18.02
CA TRP A 496 7.04 -10.46 17.35
C TRP A 496 6.05 -11.35 16.58
N GLU A 497 6.51 -12.50 16.08
CA GLU A 497 5.66 -13.43 15.32
C GLU A 497 4.92 -14.44 16.21
N THR A 498 4.98 -14.25 17.54
CA THR A 498 4.21 -15.06 18.49
C THR A 498 2.71 -14.82 18.24
N PRO A 499 1.91 -15.86 17.93
CA PRO A 499 0.46 -15.73 17.81
C PRO A 499 -0.16 -15.34 19.14
N VAL A 500 -1.07 -14.37 19.13
CA VAL A 500 -1.68 -13.84 20.37
C VAL A 500 -2.49 -14.92 21.10
N SER A 501 -3.15 -15.79 20.34
CA SER A 501 -3.87 -16.95 20.86
C SER A 501 -2.97 -17.96 21.58
N SER A 502 -1.66 -18.00 21.32
CA SER A 502 -0.74 -18.86 22.08
C SER A 502 -0.52 -18.37 23.52
N ILE A 503 -0.83 -17.10 23.81
CA ILE A 503 -0.66 -16.47 25.12
C ILE A 503 -1.99 -16.42 25.90
N ILE A 504 -3.08 -16.07 25.22
CA ILE A 504 -4.42 -15.84 25.83
C ILE A 504 -5.55 -16.57 25.08
N ARG A 505 -5.36 -17.85 24.72
CA ARG A 505 -6.29 -18.65 23.86
C ARG A 505 -7.76 -18.59 24.28
N ASP A 506 -8.04 -18.61 25.58
CA ASP A 506 -9.40 -18.66 26.12
C ASP A 506 -10.16 -17.34 25.91
N ASP A 507 -9.42 -16.24 25.82
CA ASP A 507 -9.96 -14.89 25.77
C ASP A 507 -9.88 -14.27 24.37
N PHE A 508 -8.78 -14.52 23.63
CA PHE A 508 -8.57 -14.04 22.27
C PHE A 508 -9.19 -14.99 21.25
N VAL A 509 -10.38 -14.62 20.77
CA VAL A 509 -11.10 -15.31 19.69
C VAL A 509 -11.66 -14.22 18.78
N MET A 510 -11.32 -14.28 17.49
CA MET A 510 -11.86 -13.43 16.45
C MET A 510 -13.03 -14.13 15.76
N GLN A 511 -13.74 -13.43 14.88
CA GLN A 511 -14.85 -14.01 14.12
C GLN A 511 -14.40 -15.20 13.25
N ASP A 512 -13.18 -15.12 12.72
CA ASP A 512 -12.56 -16.17 11.90
C ASP A 512 -11.55 -16.99 12.73
N GLU A 513 -11.59 -18.32 12.57
CA GLU A 513 -10.70 -19.24 13.30
C GLU A 513 -9.26 -19.14 12.77
N TRP A 514 -9.07 -18.90 11.47
CA TRP A 514 -7.73 -18.71 10.92
C TRP A 514 -7.08 -17.45 11.50
N ALA A 515 -7.78 -16.32 11.53
CA ALA A 515 -7.32 -15.09 12.16
C ALA A 515 -7.04 -15.28 13.65
N THR A 516 -7.90 -16.02 14.36
CA THR A 516 -7.68 -16.39 15.77
C THR A 516 -6.34 -17.13 15.96
N ALA A 517 -6.01 -18.07 15.07
CA ALA A 517 -4.79 -18.86 15.15
C ALA A 517 -3.53 -18.12 14.68
N HIS A 518 -3.66 -17.14 13.77
CA HIS A 518 -2.51 -16.59 13.04
C HIS A 518 -2.20 -15.11 13.28
N VAL A 519 -3.10 -14.33 13.90
CA VAL A 519 -2.79 -12.93 14.27
C VAL A 519 -1.69 -12.90 15.32
N THR A 520 -0.58 -12.23 14.99
CA THR A 520 0.62 -12.12 15.84
C THR A 520 0.67 -10.80 16.60
N LEU A 521 1.60 -10.71 17.57
CA LEU A 521 1.90 -9.46 18.26
C LEU A 521 2.31 -8.36 17.26
N ASN A 522 3.06 -8.72 16.22
CA ASN A 522 3.44 -7.83 15.12
C ASN A 522 2.20 -7.24 14.41
N ASP A 523 1.21 -8.09 14.14
CA ASP A 523 0.00 -7.69 13.43
C ASP A 523 -0.84 -6.68 14.24
N ILE A 524 -0.92 -6.88 15.56
CA ILE A 524 -1.63 -5.97 16.47
C ILE A 524 -0.94 -4.60 16.54
N VAL A 525 0.36 -4.54 16.84
CA VAL A 525 1.07 -3.27 16.99
C VAL A 525 1.19 -2.47 15.69
N SER A 526 0.96 -3.15 14.56
CA SER A 526 1.01 -2.56 13.21
C SER A 526 -0.37 -2.27 12.62
N HIS A 527 -1.47 -2.50 13.36
CA HIS A 527 -2.84 -2.29 12.86
C HIS A 527 -3.13 -3.05 11.56
N ARG A 528 -2.71 -4.32 11.46
CA ARG A 528 -2.93 -5.15 10.27
C ARG A 528 -3.62 -6.48 10.59
N SER A 529 -4.48 -6.47 11.60
CA SER A 529 -5.22 -7.65 12.05
C SER A 529 -6.46 -7.99 11.20
N GLY A 530 -6.87 -7.08 10.31
CA GLY A 530 -8.13 -7.20 9.56
C GLY A 530 -9.39 -6.77 10.32
N LEU A 531 -9.30 -6.51 11.63
CA LEU A 531 -10.40 -5.96 12.42
C LEU A 531 -10.51 -4.44 12.25
N GLY A 532 -11.72 -3.95 12.03
CA GLY A 532 -12.06 -2.53 11.99
C GLY A 532 -11.92 -1.81 13.34
N ARG A 533 -12.43 -0.57 13.39
CA ARG A 533 -12.35 0.29 14.59
C ARG A 533 -13.33 -0.15 15.65
N HIS A 534 -14.59 -0.33 15.28
CA HIS A 534 -15.74 -0.62 16.15
C HIS A 534 -15.88 0.34 17.35
N ASP A 535 -15.38 1.58 17.23
CA ASP A 535 -15.28 2.53 18.35
C ASP A 535 -16.65 2.85 18.98
N PHE A 536 -17.74 2.90 18.19
CA PHE A 536 -19.12 3.09 18.67
C PHE A 536 -19.75 1.83 19.27
N GLY A 537 -19.17 0.66 19.02
CA GLY A 537 -19.54 -0.61 19.63
C GLY A 537 -18.83 -0.89 20.95
N LEU A 538 -17.74 -0.16 21.26
CA LEU A 538 -16.96 -0.36 22.47
C LEU A 538 -17.74 0.00 23.73
N LEU A 539 -17.95 -0.98 24.61
CA LEU A 539 -18.68 -0.83 25.86
C LEU A 539 -17.75 -0.63 27.05
N ARG A 540 -18.20 0.16 28.03
CA ARG A 540 -17.56 0.31 29.35
C ARG A 540 -18.29 -0.45 30.46
N VAL A 541 -19.57 -0.76 30.25
CA VAL A 541 -20.43 -1.48 31.19
C VAL A 541 -21.28 -2.48 30.43
N ARG A 542 -21.40 -3.71 30.94
CA ARG A 542 -22.33 -4.75 30.46
C ARG A 542 -22.95 -5.43 31.68
N ASP A 543 -24.26 -5.62 31.68
CA ASP A 543 -25.02 -6.26 32.79
C ASP A 543 -24.72 -5.66 34.18
N GLY A 544 -24.61 -4.33 34.24
CA GLY A 544 -24.29 -3.60 35.47
C GLY A 544 -22.84 -3.71 35.94
N LYS A 545 -21.97 -4.43 35.23
CA LYS A 545 -20.55 -4.60 35.56
C LYS A 545 -19.67 -3.77 34.64
N ARG A 546 -18.63 -3.16 35.22
CA ARG A 546 -17.58 -2.47 34.45
C ARG A 546 -16.76 -3.51 33.68
N LEU A 547 -16.45 -3.22 32.43
CA LEU A 547 -15.63 -4.09 31.60
C LEU A 547 -14.13 -3.84 31.83
N LEU A 548 -13.37 -4.93 31.90
CA LEU A 548 -11.91 -4.95 31.93
C LEU A 548 -11.34 -5.30 30.54
N LEU A 549 -10.02 -5.23 30.37
CA LEU A 549 -9.35 -5.53 29.10
C LEU A 549 -9.68 -6.95 28.60
N ARG A 550 -9.73 -7.92 29.51
CA ARG A 550 -10.17 -9.29 29.22
C ARG A 550 -11.57 -9.36 28.62
N ASP A 551 -12.54 -8.62 29.18
CA ASP A 551 -13.93 -8.66 28.72
C ASP A 551 -14.07 -8.05 27.32
N VAL A 552 -13.36 -6.95 27.07
CA VAL A 552 -13.31 -6.31 25.74
C VAL A 552 -12.62 -7.24 24.73
N THR A 553 -11.54 -7.92 25.12
CA THR A 553 -10.83 -8.89 24.28
C THR A 553 -11.72 -10.09 23.94
N ARG A 554 -12.53 -10.57 24.88
CA ARG A 554 -13.51 -11.64 24.62
C ARG A 554 -14.56 -11.24 23.61
N ASN A 555 -14.90 -9.95 23.54
CA ASN A 555 -15.91 -9.44 22.63
C ASN A 555 -15.46 -9.42 21.17
N LEU A 556 -14.17 -9.60 20.86
CA LEU A 556 -13.64 -9.65 19.49
C LEU A 556 -14.37 -10.66 18.60
N ARG A 557 -14.82 -11.79 19.17
CA ARG A 557 -15.57 -12.84 18.47
C ARG A 557 -16.93 -12.38 17.92
N ASN A 558 -17.45 -11.26 18.44
CA ASN A 558 -18.73 -10.69 18.07
C ASN A 558 -18.59 -9.47 17.16
N LEU A 559 -17.38 -9.16 16.69
CA LEU A 559 -17.08 -8.02 15.84
C LEU A 559 -16.74 -8.50 14.43
N ALA A 560 -17.25 -7.79 13.43
CA ALA A 560 -17.01 -8.14 12.04
C ALA A 560 -15.58 -7.80 11.61
N MET A 561 -14.92 -8.71 10.90
CA MET A 561 -13.68 -8.37 10.19
C MET A 561 -13.99 -7.65 8.88
N THR A 562 -13.14 -6.70 8.50
CA THR A 562 -13.30 -5.92 7.26
C THR A 562 -12.24 -6.23 6.21
N ALA A 563 -11.21 -6.99 6.58
CA ALA A 563 -10.25 -7.60 5.68
C ALA A 563 -9.61 -8.83 6.34
N GLU A 564 -8.93 -9.66 5.56
CA GLU A 564 -8.04 -10.68 6.11
C GLU A 564 -6.82 -10.02 6.78
N PRO A 565 -6.19 -10.66 7.78
CA PRO A 565 -4.97 -10.16 8.39
C PRO A 565 -3.88 -9.86 7.34
N ARG A 566 -3.17 -8.74 7.52
CA ARG A 566 -2.02 -8.27 6.73
C ARG A 566 -2.32 -7.71 5.34
N VAL A 567 -3.57 -7.78 4.87
CA VAL A 567 -3.98 -7.22 3.57
C VAL A 567 -3.88 -5.70 3.54
N GLN A 568 -4.35 -5.03 4.59
CA GLN A 568 -4.36 -3.57 4.67
C GLN A 568 -4.18 -3.06 6.08
N TRP A 569 -3.80 -1.78 6.20
CA TRP A 569 -3.79 -1.08 7.48
C TRP A 569 -5.24 -0.74 7.88
N SER A 570 -5.61 -1.13 9.10
CA SER A 570 -6.90 -0.83 9.72
C SER A 570 -6.70 -0.49 11.19
N TYR A 571 -6.86 0.79 11.50
CA TYR A 571 -6.74 1.28 12.87
C TYR A 571 -7.73 0.57 13.78
N SER A 572 -7.26 -0.05 14.87
CA SER A 572 -8.12 -0.80 15.79
C SER A 572 -7.72 -0.59 17.24
N ASN A 573 -8.58 0.08 18.02
CA ASN A 573 -8.38 0.24 19.46
C ASN A 573 -8.57 -1.09 20.21
N TYR A 574 -9.47 -1.93 19.74
CA TYR A 574 -9.71 -3.27 20.27
C TYR A 574 -8.46 -4.15 20.29
N MET A 575 -7.65 -4.08 19.23
CA MET A 575 -6.42 -4.88 19.19
C MET A 575 -5.35 -4.39 20.17
N TYR A 576 -5.23 -3.08 20.40
CA TYR A 576 -4.37 -2.57 21.48
C TYR A 576 -4.91 -2.93 22.87
N ILE A 577 -6.23 -2.99 23.05
CA ILE A 577 -6.84 -3.47 24.30
C ILE A 577 -6.52 -4.95 24.54
N ALA A 578 -6.58 -5.78 23.50
CA ALA A 578 -6.13 -7.17 23.56
C ALA A 578 -4.65 -7.29 23.90
N LEU A 579 -3.81 -6.40 23.36
CA LEU A 579 -2.40 -6.32 23.73
C LEU A 579 -2.19 -5.96 25.20
N GLY A 580 -3.01 -5.06 25.74
CA GLY A 580 -3.03 -4.78 27.17
C GLY A 580 -3.32 -6.03 28.00
N HIS A 581 -4.30 -6.85 27.59
CA HIS A 581 -4.60 -8.12 28.25
C HIS A 581 -3.45 -9.14 28.16
N VAL A 582 -2.76 -9.20 27.01
CA VAL A 582 -1.51 -9.99 26.87
C VAL A 582 -0.47 -9.54 27.89
N LEU A 583 -0.25 -8.23 28.01
CA LEU A 583 0.75 -7.68 28.94
C LEU A 583 0.39 -7.95 30.40
N GLU A 584 -0.88 -7.81 30.78
CA GLU A 584 -1.33 -8.17 32.14
C GLU A 584 -1.15 -9.67 32.43
N THR A 585 -1.41 -10.52 31.43
CA THR A 585 -1.23 -11.97 31.55
C THR A 585 0.24 -12.36 31.70
N VAL A 586 1.13 -11.77 30.90
CA VAL A 586 2.57 -12.10 30.88
C VAL A 586 3.29 -11.54 32.11
N THR A 587 2.93 -10.33 32.55
CA THR A 587 3.57 -9.69 33.71
C THR A 587 2.97 -10.11 35.05
N GLY A 588 1.73 -10.61 35.05
CA GLY A 588 0.96 -10.89 36.27
C GLY A 588 0.59 -9.62 37.04
N GLN A 589 0.71 -8.43 36.42
CA GLN A 589 0.45 -7.13 37.02
C GLN A 589 -0.60 -6.37 36.23
N TRP A 590 -1.27 -5.43 36.90
CA TRP A 590 -2.10 -4.44 36.21
C TRP A 590 -1.25 -3.59 35.26
N LEU A 591 -1.71 -3.35 34.04
CA LEU A 591 -0.91 -2.72 32.98
C LEU A 591 -0.30 -1.37 33.39
N GLY A 592 -1.04 -0.56 34.15
CA GLY A 592 -0.55 0.72 34.65
C GLY A 592 0.65 0.59 35.61
N HIS A 593 0.72 -0.49 36.39
CA HIS A 593 1.89 -0.78 37.23
C HIS A 593 3.08 -1.22 36.39
N ALA A 594 2.87 -2.09 35.39
CA ALA A 594 3.95 -2.51 34.50
C ALA A 594 4.56 -1.32 33.74
N LEU A 595 3.72 -0.43 33.19
CA LEU A 595 4.17 0.82 32.56
C LEU A 595 4.92 1.73 33.54
N ARG A 596 4.39 1.90 34.76
CA ARG A 596 5.07 2.72 35.78
C ARG A 596 6.44 2.16 36.13
N ASP A 597 6.52 0.88 36.44
CA ASP A 597 7.71 0.27 37.03
C ASP A 597 8.83 0.08 35.98
N ILE A 598 8.48 -0.22 34.73
CA ILE A 598 9.44 -0.49 33.64
C ILE A 598 9.77 0.77 32.84
N LEU A 599 8.83 1.70 32.67
CA LEU A 599 8.99 2.86 31.79
C LEU A 599 8.99 4.19 32.54
N TRP A 600 7.91 4.52 33.25
CA TRP A 600 7.74 5.90 33.76
C TRP A 600 8.67 6.23 34.92
N ALA A 601 8.74 5.39 35.96
CA ALA A 601 9.58 5.65 37.12
C ALA A 601 11.08 5.71 36.76
N PRO A 602 11.64 4.81 35.92
CA PRO A 602 13.04 4.94 35.46
C PRO A 602 13.30 6.21 34.65
N LEU A 603 12.30 6.74 33.94
CA LEU A 603 12.41 8.01 33.22
C LEU A 603 12.12 9.23 34.10
N GLY A 604 11.68 9.03 35.35
CA GLY A 604 11.27 10.08 36.27
C GLY A 604 9.95 10.76 35.86
N MET A 605 9.06 10.06 35.15
CA MET A 605 7.73 10.57 34.76
C MET A 605 6.73 10.46 35.93
N ASP A 606 7.00 11.20 37.01
CA ASP A 606 6.31 11.07 38.30
C ASP A 606 4.87 11.61 38.32
N SER A 607 4.46 12.34 37.28
CA SER A 607 3.12 12.93 37.11
C SER A 607 2.37 12.28 35.97
N THR A 608 2.58 10.98 35.79
CA THR A 608 1.95 10.17 34.74
C THR A 608 1.12 9.05 35.37
N TYR A 609 -0.16 8.98 34.97
CA TYR A 609 -1.17 8.13 35.55
C TYR A 609 -1.86 7.27 34.47
N PHE A 610 -2.45 6.15 34.88
CA PHE A 610 -3.14 5.21 33.97
C PHE A 610 -4.62 5.01 34.29
N ASN A 611 -5.16 5.80 35.22
CA ASN A 611 -6.59 5.85 35.49
C ASN A 611 -6.99 7.27 35.96
N LEU A 612 -8.29 7.57 35.79
CA LEU A 612 -8.85 8.88 36.11
C LEU A 612 -8.83 9.20 37.62
N VAL A 613 -8.99 8.20 38.48
CA VAL A 613 -9.11 8.42 39.92
C VAL A 613 -7.78 8.96 40.47
N ASP A 614 -6.67 8.33 40.11
CA ASP A 614 -5.34 8.75 40.53
C ASP A 614 -5.00 10.14 39.96
N ALA A 615 -5.34 10.40 38.70
CA ALA A 615 -5.13 11.70 38.08
C ALA A 615 -5.93 12.84 38.73
N LEU A 616 -7.15 12.57 39.24
CA LEU A 616 -7.95 13.55 39.97
C LEU A 616 -7.47 13.78 41.41
N GLN A 617 -6.78 12.79 41.99
CA GLN A 617 -6.19 12.88 43.33
C GLN A 617 -4.75 13.43 43.32
N ALA A 618 -4.16 13.58 42.13
CA ALA A 618 -2.85 14.17 41.93
C ALA A 618 -2.78 15.62 42.44
N PRO A 619 -1.59 16.09 42.86
CA PRO A 619 -1.40 17.50 43.22
C PRO A 619 -1.49 18.43 42.00
N GLN A 620 -1.24 17.92 40.79
CA GLN A 620 -1.41 18.67 39.55
C GLN A 620 -2.88 18.76 39.14
N ARG A 621 -3.24 19.81 38.40
CA ARG A 621 -4.59 20.00 37.89
C ARG A 621 -4.80 19.22 36.58
N LEU A 622 -5.82 18.36 36.53
CA LEU A 622 -6.36 17.82 35.28
C LEU A 622 -7.17 18.88 34.53
N ALA A 623 -6.78 19.18 33.29
CA ALA A 623 -7.50 20.10 32.42
C ALA A 623 -8.94 19.62 32.20
N ALA A 624 -9.92 20.52 32.25
CA ALA A 624 -11.29 20.22 31.84
C ALA A 624 -11.39 20.23 30.31
N GLY A 625 -12.32 19.45 29.76
CA GLY A 625 -12.52 19.33 28.31
C GLY A 625 -13.71 20.15 27.84
N TYR A 626 -13.63 20.72 26.64
CA TYR A 626 -14.64 21.62 26.11
C TYR A 626 -15.04 21.29 24.65
N VAL A 627 -16.26 21.69 24.31
CA VAL A 627 -16.73 21.77 22.92
C VAL A 627 -17.08 23.23 22.63
N TRP A 628 -16.62 23.72 21.47
CA TRP A 628 -17.03 25.01 20.94
C TRP A 628 -18.35 24.85 20.19
N ASP A 629 -19.34 25.66 20.56
CA ASP A 629 -20.61 25.77 19.86
C ASP A 629 -20.59 27.03 18.97
N GLU A 630 -20.46 26.82 17.65
CA GLU A 630 -20.45 27.88 16.65
C GLU A 630 -21.75 28.71 16.63
N ALA A 631 -22.89 28.11 16.99
CA ALA A 631 -24.18 28.80 16.93
C ALA A 631 -24.33 29.80 18.08
N THR A 632 -23.79 29.49 19.25
CA THR A 632 -23.87 30.35 20.43
C THR A 632 -22.60 31.15 20.71
N GLY A 633 -21.48 30.78 20.07
CA GLY A 633 -20.16 31.36 20.32
C GLY A 633 -19.65 31.08 21.73
N ASN A 634 -20.01 29.93 22.32
CA ASN A 634 -19.67 29.58 23.71
C ASN A 634 -19.06 28.19 23.84
N TYR A 635 -18.30 28.00 24.92
CA TYR A 635 -17.76 26.70 25.32
C TYR A 635 -18.73 25.94 26.23
N THR A 636 -18.94 24.66 25.93
CA THR A 636 -19.65 23.73 26.82
C THR A 636 -18.66 22.72 27.40
N SER A 637 -18.69 22.53 28.72
CA SER A 637 -17.85 21.56 29.41
C SER A 637 -18.27 20.13 29.08
N VAL A 638 -17.29 19.24 28.94
CA VAL A 638 -17.48 17.80 28.75
C VAL A 638 -16.95 17.06 29.97
N ASP A 639 -17.72 16.08 30.44
CA ASP A 639 -17.34 15.21 31.54
C ASP A 639 -16.02 14.49 31.28
N TYR A 640 -15.27 14.21 32.35
CA TYR A 640 -14.13 13.32 32.31
C TYR A 640 -14.51 11.90 31.89
N MET A 641 -13.67 11.32 31.03
CA MET A 641 -13.86 9.96 30.55
C MET A 641 -13.18 8.96 31.47
N ASN A 642 -13.90 7.91 31.88
CA ASN A 642 -13.24 6.75 32.50
C ASN A 642 -12.55 5.92 31.41
N VAL A 643 -11.24 5.69 31.57
CA VAL A 643 -10.39 5.06 30.55
C VAL A 643 -10.13 3.57 30.77
N THR A 644 -10.71 2.93 31.80
CA THR A 644 -10.39 1.55 32.18
C THR A 644 -10.61 0.54 31.05
N ALA A 645 -11.77 0.58 30.38
CA ALA A 645 -12.09 -0.33 29.27
C ALA A 645 -11.32 -0.01 27.97
N PHE A 646 -10.72 1.18 27.88
CA PHE A 646 -9.99 1.68 26.70
C PHE A 646 -8.46 1.62 26.90
N SER A 647 -7.98 1.07 28.02
CA SER A 647 -6.77 1.61 28.64
C SER A 647 -5.51 1.53 27.79
N ALA A 648 -5.13 0.35 27.31
CA ALA A 648 -3.95 0.16 26.45
C ALA A 648 -4.03 0.94 25.12
N ALA A 649 -5.23 1.34 24.69
CA ALA A 649 -5.42 2.14 23.49
C ALA A 649 -5.32 3.65 23.77
N GLY A 650 -5.50 4.13 25.01
CA GLY A 650 -5.48 5.57 25.26
C GLY A 650 -5.57 6.11 26.69
N ALA A 651 -5.27 5.34 27.74
CA ALA A 651 -5.47 5.73 29.14
C ALA A 651 -4.41 6.62 29.78
N VAL A 652 -3.26 6.85 29.16
CA VAL A 652 -2.23 7.69 29.79
C VAL A 652 -2.80 9.09 30.06
N ILE A 653 -2.66 9.55 31.29
CA ILE A 653 -2.92 10.94 31.70
C ILE A 653 -1.60 11.50 32.23
N SER A 654 -1.10 12.58 31.62
CA SER A 654 0.25 13.08 31.89
C SER A 654 0.37 14.58 31.58
N ASN A 655 1.56 15.14 31.73
CA ASN A 655 1.86 16.54 31.44
C ASN A 655 3.03 16.70 30.45
N ALA A 656 3.26 17.94 30.01
CA ALA A 656 4.30 18.26 29.03
C ALA A 656 5.72 17.97 29.57
N LYS A 657 5.96 18.18 30.88
CA LYS A 657 7.27 17.91 31.49
C LYS A 657 7.65 16.43 31.44
N ASP A 658 6.69 15.54 31.69
CA ASP A 658 6.92 14.10 31.65
C ASP A 658 7.05 13.58 30.21
N TYR A 659 6.23 14.07 29.28
CA TYR A 659 6.34 13.69 27.88
C TYR A 659 7.67 14.13 27.23
N VAL A 660 8.28 15.21 27.70
CA VAL A 660 9.63 15.59 27.29
C VAL A 660 10.68 14.55 27.73
N LYS A 661 10.51 13.89 28.89
CA LYS A 661 11.39 12.80 29.32
C LYS A 661 11.22 11.57 28.41
N TRP A 662 9.98 11.26 28.03
CA TRP A 662 9.69 10.22 27.04
C TRP A 662 10.32 10.51 25.67
N LEU A 663 10.18 11.74 25.16
CA LEU A 663 10.82 12.20 23.93
C LEU A 663 12.35 12.06 23.99
N ARG A 664 12.96 12.46 25.11
CA ARG A 664 14.42 12.30 25.30
C ARG A 664 14.83 10.83 25.23
N CYS A 665 14.08 9.93 25.86
CA CYS A 665 14.34 8.50 25.77
C CYS A 665 14.37 8.01 24.32
N LEU A 666 13.36 8.39 23.52
CA LEU A 666 13.26 8.02 22.10
C LEU A 666 14.33 8.66 21.21
N LEU A 667 14.73 9.91 21.47
CA LEU A 667 15.70 10.65 20.67
C LEU A 667 17.15 10.21 20.95
N TYR A 668 17.44 9.86 22.20
CA TYR A 668 18.80 9.52 22.65
C TYR A 668 19.03 8.03 22.82
N ASN A 669 18.03 7.21 22.52
CA ASN A 669 18.05 5.76 22.71
C ASN A 669 18.52 5.36 24.12
N THR A 670 17.99 6.02 25.15
CA THR A 670 18.44 5.79 26.54
C THR A 670 17.66 4.68 27.23
N VAL A 671 18.23 4.20 28.33
CA VAL A 671 17.54 3.38 29.33
C VAL A 671 16.23 4.06 29.78
N PRO A 672 15.18 3.30 30.16
CA PRO A 672 15.18 1.85 30.44
C PRO A 672 15.07 0.94 29.21
N LEU A 673 14.84 1.49 28.02
CA LEU A 673 14.65 0.71 26.80
C LEU A 673 16.00 0.19 26.26
N SER A 674 16.00 -1.03 25.72
CA SER A 674 17.19 -1.62 25.08
C SER A 674 17.41 -1.04 23.69
N GLU A 675 18.59 -1.27 23.12
CA GLU A 675 18.88 -0.86 21.75
C GLU A 675 17.93 -1.53 20.74
N GLU A 676 17.60 -2.81 20.95
CA GLU A 676 16.61 -3.56 20.16
C GLU A 676 15.24 -2.89 20.22
N THR A 677 14.84 -2.42 21.41
CA THR A 677 13.55 -1.77 21.61
C THR A 677 13.49 -0.44 20.86
N HIS A 678 14.56 0.36 20.92
CA HIS A 678 14.66 1.60 20.15
C HIS A 678 14.63 1.35 18.64
N ARG A 679 15.33 0.30 18.16
CA ARG A 679 15.27 -0.11 16.74
C ARG A 679 13.86 -0.53 16.33
N ASP A 680 13.15 -1.27 17.19
CA ASP A 680 11.77 -1.68 16.93
C ASP A 680 10.80 -0.50 16.83
N MET A 681 10.94 0.49 17.71
CA MET A 681 10.11 1.71 17.69
C MET A 681 10.28 2.53 16.41
N GLN A 682 11.46 2.46 15.78
CA GLN A 682 11.77 3.18 14.54
C GLN A 682 11.52 2.34 13.27
N LYS A 683 11.28 1.04 13.41
CA LYS A 683 11.08 0.13 12.28
C LYS A 683 9.67 0.29 11.68
N PRO A 684 9.53 0.65 10.38
CA PRO A 684 8.24 0.62 9.71
C PRO A 684 7.74 -0.82 9.53
N ARG A 685 6.44 -1.05 9.67
CA ARG A 685 5.83 -2.39 9.62
C ARG A 685 4.70 -2.55 8.61
N ILE A 686 4.09 -1.44 8.19
CA ILE A 686 3.07 -1.40 7.14
C ILE A 686 3.00 -0.01 6.51
N VAL A 687 2.55 0.04 5.26
CA VAL A 687 2.26 1.26 4.51
C VAL A 687 0.79 1.64 4.73
N LEU A 688 0.51 2.92 5.02
CA LEU A 688 -0.87 3.42 5.15
C LEU A 688 -1.39 3.96 3.83
N ASP A 689 -0.56 4.76 3.16
CA ASP A 689 -0.91 5.49 1.95
C ASP A 689 0.34 5.64 1.10
N GLU A 690 0.25 5.11 -0.12
CA GLU A 690 1.31 5.12 -1.13
C GLU A 690 1.50 6.53 -1.75
N ASN A 691 0.51 7.42 -1.64
CA ASN A 691 0.45 8.71 -2.33
C ASN A 691 0.72 9.94 -1.44
N GLY A 692 1.32 9.78 -0.26
CA GLY A 692 1.81 10.90 0.55
C GLY A 692 0.77 11.67 1.39
N GLY A 693 -0.47 11.16 1.51
CA GLY A 693 -1.49 11.72 2.40
C GLY A 693 -1.98 13.13 2.03
N MET A 694 -2.50 13.85 3.04
CA MET A 694 -3.15 15.18 2.91
C MET A 694 -2.27 16.31 2.36
N THR A 695 -0.97 16.10 2.24
CA THR A 695 0.02 17.12 1.86
C THR A 695 0.53 16.95 0.42
N GLY A 696 0.06 15.91 -0.29
CA GLY A 696 0.48 15.59 -1.65
C GLY A 696 2.00 15.45 -1.76
N ASP A 697 2.56 16.00 -2.84
CA ASP A 697 3.95 15.92 -3.30
C ASP A 697 5.02 16.38 -2.27
N LYS A 698 4.59 16.99 -1.15
CA LYS A 698 5.47 17.54 -0.11
C LYS A 698 5.77 16.59 1.06
N MET A 699 5.11 15.42 1.14
CA MET A 699 5.45 14.36 2.12
C MET A 699 5.68 13.03 1.42
N ALA A 700 6.60 12.23 1.96
CA ALA A 700 6.78 10.85 1.53
C ALA A 700 5.66 9.94 2.03
N THR A 701 5.57 8.74 1.44
CA THR A 701 4.74 7.61 1.88
C THR A 701 4.64 7.53 3.42
N THR A 702 3.42 7.46 3.94
CA THR A 702 3.20 7.33 5.38
C THR A 702 3.23 5.87 5.79
N LEU A 703 4.05 5.56 6.79
CA LEU A 703 4.27 4.22 7.32
C LEU A 703 3.80 4.15 8.77
N TYR A 704 3.59 2.94 9.29
CA TYR A 704 3.22 2.73 10.70
C TYR A 704 3.94 1.55 11.33
N GLY A 705 4.18 1.66 12.64
CA GLY A 705 4.69 0.59 13.49
C GLY A 705 4.68 1.02 14.96
N LEU A 706 4.39 0.09 15.87
CA LEU A 706 4.51 0.25 17.33
C LEU A 706 3.86 1.53 17.90
N GLY A 707 2.67 1.87 17.41
CA GLY A 707 1.96 3.04 17.93
C GLY A 707 2.51 4.36 17.39
N CYS A 708 3.20 4.34 16.24
CA CYS A 708 3.85 5.51 15.65
C CYS A 708 3.66 5.52 14.13
N LEU A 709 3.27 6.66 13.59
CA LEU A 709 3.35 6.99 12.16
C LEU A 709 4.78 7.45 11.84
N ARG A 710 5.22 7.23 10.61
CA ARG A 710 6.49 7.71 10.08
C ARG A 710 6.28 8.32 8.70
N THR A 711 6.79 9.53 8.49
CA THR A 711 6.86 10.22 7.18
C THR A 711 8.08 11.15 7.15
N THR A 712 8.16 12.08 6.20
CA THR A 712 9.23 13.07 6.10
C THR A 712 8.72 14.49 5.97
N ILE A 713 9.13 15.39 6.85
CA ILE A 713 8.88 16.84 6.72
C ILE A 713 10.17 17.50 6.24
N HIS A 714 10.12 18.21 5.09
CA HIS A 714 11.30 18.87 4.51
C HIS A 714 12.53 17.94 4.39
N GLY A 715 12.29 16.69 3.97
CA GLY A 715 13.33 15.66 3.82
C GLY A 715 13.86 15.06 5.13
N LYS A 716 13.31 15.42 6.30
CA LYS A 716 13.66 14.86 7.60
C LYS A 716 12.64 13.84 8.07
N THR A 717 13.11 12.67 8.50
CA THR A 717 12.23 11.63 9.04
C THR A 717 11.56 12.15 10.31
N VAL A 718 10.23 12.17 10.31
CA VAL A 718 9.43 12.44 11.50
C VAL A 718 8.70 11.16 11.89
N PHE A 719 8.79 10.83 13.16
CA PHE A 719 7.91 9.87 13.79
C PHE A 719 6.88 10.64 14.61
N PHE A 720 5.61 10.27 14.51
CA PHE A 720 4.57 10.99 15.22
C PHE A 720 3.35 10.11 15.52
N HIS A 721 2.52 10.54 16.47
CA HIS A 721 1.21 9.94 16.65
C HIS A 721 0.22 10.99 17.19
N PRO A 722 -0.89 11.27 16.49
CA PRO A 722 -1.97 12.08 17.02
C PRO A 722 -2.83 11.26 17.98
N GLY A 723 -3.29 11.88 19.04
CA GLY A 723 -4.22 11.32 20.02
C GLY A 723 -5.48 12.19 20.07
N GLY A 724 -6.64 11.54 19.98
CA GLY A 724 -7.93 12.18 20.20
C GLY A 724 -8.75 11.34 21.15
N MET A 725 -9.33 11.95 22.18
CA MET A 725 -10.19 11.28 23.13
C MET A 725 -11.18 12.27 23.73
N HIS A 726 -12.49 12.01 23.59
CA HIS A 726 -13.53 12.91 24.08
C HIS A 726 -13.30 14.35 23.63
N ALA A 727 -12.98 15.25 24.56
CA ALA A 727 -12.74 16.66 24.36
C ALA A 727 -11.26 17.03 24.58
N TYR A 728 -10.35 16.17 24.14
CA TYR A 728 -8.91 16.37 24.25
C TYR A 728 -8.19 15.96 22.96
N GLY A 729 -7.19 16.75 22.59
CA GLY A 729 -6.20 16.43 21.58
C GLY A 729 -4.82 16.27 22.21
N THR A 730 -4.00 15.36 21.70
CA THR A 730 -2.58 15.26 22.02
C THR A 730 -1.80 14.96 20.76
N HIS A 731 -0.55 15.40 20.68
CA HIS A 731 0.35 14.99 19.63
C HIS A 731 1.75 14.74 20.19
N LEU A 732 2.39 13.69 19.71
CA LEU A 732 3.80 13.42 19.93
C LEU A 732 4.49 13.40 18.56
N ALA A 733 5.59 14.13 18.39
CA ALA A 733 6.40 14.12 17.17
C ALA A 733 7.90 14.18 17.50
N TRP A 734 8.75 13.41 16.84
CA TRP A 734 10.20 13.45 17.03
C TRP A 734 10.98 13.12 15.76
N LEU A 735 12.15 13.75 15.64
CA LEU A 735 13.06 13.71 14.50
C LEU A 735 14.46 13.33 15.01
N PRO A 736 14.80 12.03 15.05
CA PRO A 736 16.08 11.54 15.57
C PRO A 736 17.29 12.17 14.90
N GLU A 737 17.22 12.41 13.58
CA GLU A 737 18.31 12.97 12.77
C GLU A 737 18.83 14.33 13.27
N ILE A 738 17.94 15.13 13.86
CA ILE A 738 18.25 16.48 14.35
C ILE A 738 18.05 16.63 15.87
N ARG A 739 17.83 15.50 16.57
CA ARG A 739 17.57 15.45 18.02
C ARG A 739 16.49 16.45 18.47
N PHE A 740 15.39 16.48 17.74
CA PHE A 740 14.29 17.41 17.99
C PHE A 740 12.99 16.66 18.25
N GLY A 741 12.20 17.09 19.22
CA GLY A 741 10.92 16.47 19.53
C GLY A 741 9.95 17.45 20.16
N VAL A 742 8.66 17.23 19.91
CA VAL A 742 7.56 18.09 20.35
C VAL A 742 6.43 17.21 20.89
N ALA A 743 5.91 17.55 22.06
CA ALA A 743 4.69 17.01 22.63
C ALA A 743 3.70 18.14 22.88
N THR A 744 2.46 17.99 22.45
CA THR A 744 1.42 19.01 22.61
C THR A 744 0.13 18.41 23.14
N PHE A 745 -0.61 19.19 23.93
CA PHE A 745 -1.88 18.81 24.55
C PHE A 745 -2.88 19.94 24.43
N GLY A 746 -4.17 19.64 24.32
CA GLY A 746 -5.25 20.63 24.23
C GLY A 746 -6.59 20.06 24.69
N ASN A 747 -7.52 20.93 25.06
CA ASN A 747 -8.79 20.58 25.71
C ASN A 747 -10.04 20.79 24.85
N THR A 748 -9.95 20.45 23.56
CA THR A 748 -11.12 20.32 22.68
C THR A 748 -11.03 19.09 21.78
N ALA A 749 -12.20 18.60 21.35
CA ALA A 749 -12.29 17.50 20.41
C ALA A 749 -11.95 17.96 18.98
N MET A 750 -10.94 17.34 18.36
CA MET A 750 -10.47 17.60 16.99
C MET A 750 -9.86 18.97 16.73
N THR A 751 -10.45 20.08 17.18
CA THR A 751 -9.85 21.41 16.97
C THR A 751 -8.51 21.56 17.69
N SER A 752 -8.34 20.91 18.86
CA SER A 752 -7.02 20.78 19.50
C SER A 752 -6.02 20.06 18.61
N ASN A 753 -6.41 19.01 17.87
CA ASN A 753 -5.47 18.29 17.00
C ASN A 753 -5.00 19.15 15.81
N TRP A 754 -5.89 19.94 15.21
CA TRP A 754 -5.52 20.88 14.14
C TRP A 754 -4.66 22.03 14.68
N GLN A 755 -5.04 22.61 15.82
CA GLN A 755 -4.26 23.63 16.54
C GLN A 755 -2.84 23.13 16.88
N GLN A 756 -2.71 21.87 17.30
CA GLN A 756 -1.42 21.26 17.61
C GLN A 756 -0.53 21.11 16.37
N LEU A 757 -1.11 20.88 15.19
CA LEU A 757 -0.36 20.80 13.95
C LEU A 757 0.26 22.16 13.57
N ASP A 758 -0.47 23.27 13.73
CA ASP A 758 0.08 24.63 13.57
C ASP A 758 1.38 24.79 14.37
N VAL A 759 1.32 24.40 15.64
CA VAL A 759 2.44 24.52 16.58
C VAL A 759 3.61 23.60 16.23
N ILE A 760 3.34 22.33 15.92
CA ILE A 760 4.38 21.35 15.62
C ILE A 760 5.13 21.71 14.34
N TYR A 761 4.42 22.03 13.27
CA TYR A 761 5.05 22.42 12.01
C TYR A 761 5.84 23.70 12.17
N ARG A 762 5.28 24.70 12.88
CA ARG A 762 6.00 25.94 13.17
C ARG A 762 7.32 25.68 13.89
N LEU A 763 7.32 24.85 14.92
CA LEU A 763 8.53 24.51 15.70
C LEU A 763 9.55 23.73 14.87
N ILE A 764 9.11 22.76 14.05
CA ILE A 764 9.99 21.98 13.17
C ILE A 764 10.61 22.88 12.10
N GLU A 765 9.83 23.74 11.47
CA GLU A 765 10.30 24.64 10.41
C GLU A 765 11.19 25.76 10.94
N ASP A 766 10.92 26.28 12.15
CA ASP A 766 11.83 27.18 12.85
C ASP A 766 13.15 26.48 13.17
N LYS A 767 13.12 25.22 13.62
CA LYS A 767 14.32 24.42 13.90
C LYS A 767 15.15 24.16 12.65
N LEU A 768 14.50 23.94 11.51
CA LEU A 768 15.14 23.68 10.22
C LEU A 768 15.56 24.97 9.49
N GLY A 769 15.19 26.15 10.00
CA GLY A 769 15.52 27.43 9.37
C GLY A 769 14.78 27.66 8.05
N ILE A 770 13.59 27.05 7.87
CA ILE A 770 12.80 27.19 6.64
C ILE A 770 12.25 28.62 6.53
N ALA A 771 12.50 29.25 5.39
CA ALA A 771 12.01 30.60 5.09
C ALA A 771 10.47 30.63 5.06
N THR A 772 9.86 31.70 5.56
CA THR A 772 8.40 31.79 5.78
C THR A 772 7.57 31.47 4.54
N ASP A 773 8.04 31.87 3.36
CA ASP A 773 7.40 31.65 2.06
C ASP A 773 7.57 30.22 1.51
N GLU A 774 8.53 29.46 2.04
CA GLU A 774 8.77 28.05 1.70
C GLU A 774 8.05 27.07 2.64
N ARG A 775 7.48 27.58 3.74
CA ARG A 775 6.81 26.76 4.77
C ARG A 775 5.57 26.08 4.24
N ILE A 776 5.27 24.91 4.81
CA ILE A 776 4.03 24.20 4.58
C ILE A 776 2.92 24.94 5.32
N ASN A 777 1.92 25.42 4.58
CA ASN A 777 0.74 26.04 5.18
C ASN A 777 -0.19 24.98 5.79
N ILE A 778 0.24 24.37 6.89
CA ILE A 778 -0.50 23.30 7.56
C ILE A 778 -1.86 23.77 8.09
N ARG A 779 -1.98 25.06 8.42
CA ARG A 779 -3.23 25.67 8.86
C ARG A 779 -4.27 25.63 7.75
N GLU A 780 -3.90 26.03 6.54
CA GLU A 780 -4.79 25.96 5.38
C GLU A 780 -5.20 24.52 5.05
N ILE A 781 -4.25 23.58 5.13
CA ILE A 781 -4.54 22.14 4.93
C ILE A 781 -5.52 21.63 6.00
N SER A 782 -5.31 22.01 7.26
CA SER A 782 -6.19 21.63 8.37
C SER A 782 -7.57 22.27 8.23
N MET A 783 -7.66 23.52 7.74
CA MET A 783 -8.94 24.19 7.48
C MET A 783 -9.72 23.50 6.36
N LYS A 784 -9.05 23.11 5.26
CA LYS A 784 -9.65 22.31 4.20
C LYS A 784 -10.22 21.00 4.74
N SER A 785 -9.42 20.28 5.55
CA SER A 785 -9.85 19.04 6.20
C SER A 785 -11.05 19.24 7.14
N ARG A 786 -11.06 20.34 7.91
CA ARG A 786 -12.21 20.73 8.75
C ARG A 786 -13.47 20.95 7.89
N ASP A 787 -13.35 21.65 6.77
CA ASP A 787 -14.48 21.98 5.89
C ASP A 787 -14.98 20.76 5.07
N GLU A 788 -14.11 19.75 4.92
CA GLU A 788 -14.44 18.46 4.33
C GLU A 788 -15.20 17.52 5.28
N VAL A 789 -15.22 17.80 6.59
CA VAL A 789 -15.97 17.00 7.57
C VAL A 789 -17.40 16.77 7.09
N MET A 790 -17.84 15.51 7.20
CA MET A 790 -19.12 15.06 6.68
C MET A 790 -20.28 15.87 7.28
N THR A 791 -21.00 16.60 6.44
CA THR A 791 -22.24 17.28 6.81
C THR A 791 -23.43 16.35 6.59
N ARG A 792 -24.62 16.73 7.09
CA ARG A 792 -25.85 15.96 6.84
C ARG A 792 -26.09 15.76 5.34
N ASP A 793 -26.05 16.82 4.55
CA ASP A 793 -26.38 16.74 3.12
C ASP A 793 -25.32 15.96 2.34
N LYS A 794 -24.03 16.14 2.67
CA LYS A 794 -22.94 15.30 2.13
C LYS A 794 -23.15 13.84 2.48
N ALA A 795 -23.56 13.52 3.72
CA ALA A 795 -23.83 12.15 4.15
C ALA A 795 -25.00 11.53 3.38
N ILE A 796 -26.08 12.27 3.14
CA ILE A 796 -27.21 11.77 2.34
C ILE A 796 -26.75 11.44 0.92
N ASN A 797 -26.05 12.35 0.26
CA ASN A 797 -25.57 12.14 -1.11
C ASN A 797 -24.54 11.02 -1.22
N THR A 798 -23.73 10.80 -0.18
CA THR A 798 -22.69 9.76 -0.18
C THR A 798 -23.25 8.38 0.16
N LEU A 799 -24.13 8.30 1.16
CA LEU A 799 -24.65 7.02 1.67
C LEU A 799 -25.90 6.57 0.93
N PHE A 800 -26.61 7.49 0.28
CA PHE A 800 -27.84 7.25 -0.46
C PHE A 800 -27.85 8.02 -1.80
N PRO A 801 -26.87 7.78 -2.70
CA PRO A 801 -26.73 8.54 -3.94
C PRO A 801 -27.97 8.46 -4.85
N ASP A 802 -28.67 7.32 -4.83
CA ASP A 802 -29.83 7.04 -5.70
C ASP A 802 -31.18 7.15 -4.96
N HIS A 803 -31.25 7.90 -3.85
CA HIS A 803 -32.53 8.06 -3.14
C HIS A 803 -33.55 8.83 -4.03
N PRO A 804 -34.80 8.36 -4.13
CA PRO A 804 -35.81 8.98 -4.96
C PRO A 804 -36.31 10.31 -4.38
N ASP A 805 -36.65 11.25 -5.27
CA ASP A 805 -37.31 12.52 -4.96
C ASP A 805 -38.66 12.61 -5.72
N PRO A 806 -39.83 12.60 -5.03
CA PRO A 806 -39.98 12.61 -3.57
C PRO A 806 -39.63 11.25 -2.92
N PRO A 807 -39.23 11.25 -1.62
CA PRO A 807 -38.98 10.04 -0.86
C PRO A 807 -40.12 9.03 -0.89
N LEU A 808 -39.79 7.73 -0.99
CA LEU A 808 -40.78 6.67 -0.82
C LEU A 808 -41.20 6.61 0.65
N PRO A 809 -42.50 6.42 0.95
CA PRO A 809 -42.95 6.26 2.33
C PRO A 809 -42.33 5.01 2.95
N SER A 810 -42.03 5.08 4.25
CA SER A 810 -41.57 3.90 4.98
C SER A 810 -42.66 2.86 5.13
N THR A 811 -42.28 1.58 5.13
CA THR A 811 -43.22 0.50 5.50
C THR A 811 -43.55 0.50 7.00
N PHE A 812 -42.78 1.25 7.80
CA PHE A 812 -42.97 1.37 9.23
C PHE A 812 -43.24 2.81 9.63
N ASN A 813 -44.26 3.02 10.45
CA ASN A 813 -44.42 4.29 11.15
C ASN A 813 -43.41 4.38 12.30
N THR A 814 -43.05 5.60 12.69
CA THR A 814 -42.06 5.89 13.76
C THR A 814 -42.36 5.14 15.06
N ASP A 815 -43.62 5.05 15.46
CA ASP A 815 -44.05 4.33 16.67
C ASP A 815 -43.75 2.81 16.61
N GLN A 816 -43.75 2.21 15.41
CA GLN A 816 -43.44 0.79 15.24
C GLN A 816 -41.95 0.51 15.42
N LEU A 817 -41.10 1.51 15.19
CA LEU A 817 -39.64 1.45 15.34
C LEU A 817 -39.18 1.71 16.79
N VAL A 818 -40.06 2.23 17.67
CA VAL A 818 -39.79 2.36 19.10
C VAL A 818 -39.59 0.98 19.72
N GLY A 819 -38.52 0.80 20.48
CA GLY A 819 -38.20 -0.47 21.13
C GLY A 819 -36.71 -0.72 21.32
N SER A 820 -36.39 -1.84 21.93
CA SER A 820 -35.01 -2.25 22.20
C SER A 820 -34.47 -3.12 21.07
N TYR A 821 -33.25 -2.80 20.66
CA TYR A 821 -32.49 -3.51 19.63
C TYR A 821 -31.12 -3.88 20.20
N TYR A 822 -30.62 -5.05 19.85
CA TYR A 822 -29.41 -5.60 20.46
C TYR A 822 -28.51 -6.27 19.42
N ASN A 823 -27.20 -6.04 19.56
CA ASN A 823 -26.14 -6.74 18.84
C ASN A 823 -25.13 -7.25 19.88
N GLU A 824 -24.62 -8.48 19.74
CA GLU A 824 -23.70 -9.07 20.73
C GLU A 824 -22.37 -8.30 20.86
N GLY A 825 -21.85 -7.77 19.75
CA GLY A 825 -20.62 -7.00 19.72
C GLY A 825 -20.83 -5.58 20.24
N TRP A 826 -21.87 -4.90 19.78
CA TRP A 826 -22.13 -3.49 20.06
C TRP A 826 -23.02 -3.25 21.28
N GLY A 827 -23.68 -4.27 21.83
CA GLY A 827 -24.65 -4.13 22.92
C GLY A 827 -26.01 -3.56 22.47
N GLY A 828 -26.83 -3.16 23.45
CA GLY A 828 -28.20 -2.70 23.23
C GLY A 828 -28.34 -1.21 22.90
N VAL A 829 -29.47 -0.87 22.27
CA VAL A 829 -30.00 0.48 22.12
C VAL A 829 -31.52 0.43 22.21
N THR A 830 -32.12 1.38 22.94
CA THR A 830 -33.58 1.51 23.01
C THR A 830 -33.99 2.81 22.34
N PHE A 831 -34.73 2.71 21.24
CA PHE A 831 -35.23 3.87 20.52
C PHE A 831 -36.52 4.39 21.14
N THR A 832 -36.60 5.71 21.26
CA THR A 832 -37.77 6.46 21.73
C THR A 832 -38.00 7.66 20.82
N THR A 833 -39.21 8.22 20.82
CA THR A 833 -39.51 9.44 20.07
C THR A 833 -39.07 10.68 20.82
N ALA A 834 -38.56 11.67 20.09
CA ALA A 834 -38.23 13.00 20.60
C ALA A 834 -38.58 14.08 19.57
N ASN A 835 -38.73 15.32 20.02
CA ASN A 835 -38.85 16.46 19.12
C ASN A 835 -37.48 16.79 18.50
N ASP A 836 -37.46 17.14 17.22
CA ASP A 836 -36.23 17.44 16.45
C ASP A 836 -35.46 18.69 16.96
N GLY A 837 -36.00 19.43 17.93
CA GLY A 837 -35.37 20.59 18.56
C GLY A 837 -35.24 21.83 17.67
N HIS A 838 -35.12 21.64 16.36
CA HIS A 838 -35.08 22.67 15.32
C HIS A 838 -36.44 22.90 14.66
N ASP A 839 -37.25 21.85 14.52
CA ASP A 839 -38.63 21.92 14.05
C ASP A 839 -39.56 21.23 15.05
N SER A 840 -40.34 22.02 15.78
CA SER A 840 -41.26 21.54 16.81
C SER A 840 -42.37 20.61 16.29
N GLY A 841 -42.57 20.53 14.97
CA GLY A 841 -43.53 19.63 14.34
C GLY A 841 -42.96 18.27 13.91
N LYS A 842 -41.62 18.11 13.89
CA LYS A 842 -40.95 16.89 13.39
C LYS A 842 -40.55 15.98 14.56
N THR A 843 -41.08 14.75 14.56
CA THR A 843 -40.70 13.70 15.51
C THR A 843 -39.54 12.88 14.96
N ILE A 844 -38.46 12.77 15.73
CA ILE A 844 -37.27 11.95 15.42
C ILE A 844 -37.18 10.76 16.37
N LEU A 845 -36.41 9.74 15.98
CA LEU A 845 -36.08 8.60 16.85
C LEU A 845 -34.70 8.80 17.45
N ILE A 846 -34.62 8.69 18.77
CA ILE A 846 -33.36 8.79 19.52
C ILE A 846 -33.09 7.52 20.31
N GLY A 847 -31.83 7.09 20.31
CA GLY A 847 -31.34 5.92 21.04
C GLY A 847 -30.06 6.24 21.81
N PRO A 848 -30.15 6.70 23.07
CA PRO A 848 -28.99 6.97 23.91
C PRO A 848 -28.18 5.70 24.22
N ARG A 849 -26.85 5.82 24.21
CA ARG A 849 -25.90 4.71 24.44
C ARG A 849 -24.97 5.00 25.63
N PRO A 850 -25.49 5.08 26.87
CA PRO A 850 -24.73 5.52 28.05
C PRO A 850 -23.69 4.49 28.54
N HIS A 851 -23.78 3.25 28.07
CA HIS A 851 -22.87 2.15 28.38
C HIS A 851 -21.73 2.00 27.37
N ALA A 852 -21.76 2.76 26.27
CA ALA A 852 -20.62 2.87 25.37
C ALA A 852 -19.47 3.63 26.07
N THR A 853 -18.25 3.26 25.73
CA THR A 853 -17.03 3.91 26.21
C THR A 853 -16.97 5.34 25.68
N LEU A 854 -17.11 5.52 24.37
CA LEU A 854 -17.43 6.81 23.77
C LEU A 854 -18.94 7.03 23.88
N ARG A 855 -19.40 7.78 24.89
CA ARG A 855 -20.83 8.05 25.07
C ARG A 855 -21.39 8.79 23.86
N HIS A 856 -22.51 8.30 23.33
CA HIS A 856 -23.19 8.90 22.19
C HIS A 856 -24.69 8.61 22.20
N THR A 857 -25.43 9.29 21.33
CA THR A 857 -26.84 9.06 21.04
C THR A 857 -27.00 8.84 19.55
N PHE A 858 -27.71 7.78 19.16
CA PHE A 858 -28.16 7.61 17.78
C PHE A 858 -29.39 8.46 17.55
N VAL A 859 -29.37 9.25 16.47
CA VAL A 859 -30.49 10.07 16.00
C VAL A 859 -30.82 9.62 14.59
N LEU A 860 -32.06 9.18 14.38
CA LEU A 860 -32.52 8.63 13.10
C LEU A 860 -33.41 9.62 12.36
N GLU A 861 -33.11 9.79 11.08
CA GLU A 861 -33.89 10.56 10.14
C GLU A 861 -34.29 9.70 8.94
N HIS A 862 -35.56 9.73 8.55
CA HIS A 862 -36.06 8.96 7.42
C HIS A 862 -35.53 9.52 6.10
N ILE A 863 -35.03 8.65 5.22
CA ILE A 863 -34.51 9.03 3.90
C ILE A 863 -35.46 8.58 2.79
N SER A 864 -35.70 7.28 2.66
CA SER A 864 -36.64 6.74 1.66
C SER A 864 -36.91 5.26 1.94
N GLY A 865 -38.17 4.84 1.79
CA GLY A 865 -38.59 3.47 2.07
C GLY A 865 -38.17 3.04 3.48
N ASN A 866 -37.40 1.96 3.59
CA ASN A 866 -36.92 1.45 4.87
C ASN A 866 -35.51 1.93 5.25
N TYR A 867 -34.98 2.92 4.54
CA TYR A 867 -33.65 3.50 4.78
C TYR A 867 -33.73 4.80 5.59
N TRP A 868 -32.80 4.90 6.53
CA TRP A 868 -32.71 5.99 7.51
C TRP A 868 -31.26 6.43 7.62
N LEU A 869 -31.04 7.74 7.70
CA LEU A 869 -29.76 8.31 8.08
C LEU A 869 -29.66 8.25 9.60
N MET A 870 -28.63 7.58 10.11
CA MET A 870 -28.34 7.53 11.53
C MET A 870 -27.15 8.43 11.86
N LYS A 871 -27.37 9.50 12.63
CA LYS A 871 -26.31 10.32 13.20
C LYS A 871 -25.95 9.81 14.59
N ALA A 872 -24.71 9.40 14.80
CA ALA A 872 -24.16 9.14 16.12
C ALA A 872 -23.58 10.44 16.70
N VAL A 873 -24.30 11.06 17.62
CA VAL A 873 -23.92 12.31 18.28
C VAL A 873 -23.16 11.96 19.55
N THR A 874 -21.86 12.22 19.58
CA THR A 874 -21.03 12.01 20.77
C THR A 874 -21.37 13.00 21.87
N GLU A 875 -21.11 12.63 23.11
CA GLU A 875 -21.27 13.50 24.26
C GLU A 875 -20.49 14.82 24.09
N GLY A 876 -21.11 15.94 24.48
CA GLY A 876 -20.62 17.29 24.20
C GLY A 876 -21.08 17.84 22.84
N GLY A 877 -21.56 17.00 21.92
CA GLY A 877 -22.23 17.44 20.70
C GLY A 877 -21.32 18.04 19.62
N SER A 878 -19.99 17.84 19.70
CA SER A 878 -19.09 18.38 18.69
C SER A 878 -19.43 17.82 17.30
N PRO A 879 -19.57 18.69 16.27
CA PRO A 879 -19.85 18.24 14.92
C PRO A 879 -18.70 17.40 14.34
N TYR A 880 -17.46 17.61 14.80
CA TYR A 880 -16.27 16.95 14.27
C TYR A 880 -16.11 15.49 14.73
N THR A 881 -16.71 15.15 15.86
CA THR A 881 -16.68 13.78 16.41
C THR A 881 -17.95 12.98 16.10
N SER A 882 -18.99 13.63 15.61
CA SER A 882 -20.21 12.95 15.17
C SER A 882 -19.94 12.15 13.89
N ARG A 883 -20.69 11.05 13.68
CA ARG A 883 -20.62 10.23 12.47
C ARG A 883 -22.01 9.94 11.92
N PHE A 884 -22.08 9.74 10.60
CA PHE A 884 -23.31 9.40 9.90
C PHE A 884 -23.23 7.98 9.37
N PHE A 885 -24.31 7.24 9.43
CA PHE A 885 -24.38 5.86 9.00
C PHE A 885 -25.67 5.61 8.23
N ALA A 886 -25.64 4.66 7.31
CA ALA A 886 -26.86 4.19 6.66
C ALA A 886 -27.51 3.09 7.50
N ALA A 887 -28.74 3.31 7.93
CA ALA A 887 -29.54 2.33 8.64
C ALA A 887 -30.67 1.81 7.75
N ARG A 888 -30.96 0.50 7.83
CA ARG A 888 -32.09 -0.14 7.15
C ARG A 888 -32.89 -0.97 8.15
N PHE A 889 -34.20 -0.73 8.22
CA PHE A 889 -35.09 -1.58 9.01
C PHE A 889 -35.70 -2.70 8.15
N VAL A 890 -35.69 -3.92 8.69
CA VAL A 890 -36.19 -5.11 8.00
C VAL A 890 -37.35 -5.71 8.79
N ALA A 891 -38.43 -6.05 8.07
CA ALA A 891 -39.62 -6.68 8.64
C ALA A 891 -39.37 -8.15 8.96
N GLY A 892 -39.96 -8.63 10.04
CA GLY A 892 -40.12 -10.07 10.28
C GLY A 892 -41.32 -10.63 9.51
N VAL A 893 -41.53 -11.94 9.64
CA VAL A 893 -42.66 -12.67 9.02
C VAL A 893 -44.04 -12.13 9.41
N ASN A 894 -44.13 -11.39 10.52
CA ASN A 894 -45.34 -10.77 11.03
C ASN A 894 -45.55 -9.32 10.52
N GLY A 895 -44.71 -8.84 9.60
CA GLY A 895 -44.74 -7.47 9.07
C GLY A 895 -44.27 -6.39 10.04
N LYS A 896 -43.76 -6.74 11.23
CA LYS A 896 -43.23 -5.79 12.21
C LYS A 896 -41.72 -5.62 12.05
N PRO A 897 -41.13 -4.46 12.41
CA PRO A 897 -39.68 -4.29 12.42
C PRO A 897 -39.03 -5.34 13.33
N MET A 898 -38.08 -6.09 12.79
CA MET A 898 -37.38 -7.18 13.48
C MET A 898 -35.86 -6.94 13.55
N VAL A 899 -35.29 -6.31 12.53
CA VAL A 899 -33.85 -6.07 12.42
C VAL A 899 -33.60 -4.62 12.00
N MET A 900 -32.54 -4.03 12.57
CA MET A 900 -31.91 -2.80 12.08
C MET A 900 -30.50 -3.14 11.62
N GLU A 901 -30.26 -3.05 10.33
CA GLU A 901 -28.92 -3.15 9.75
C GLU A 901 -28.29 -1.77 9.73
N LEU A 902 -27.05 -1.68 10.19
CA LEU A 902 -26.30 -0.44 10.21
C LEU A 902 -25.02 -0.60 9.38
N ASN A 903 -25.02 0.03 8.20
CA ASN A 903 -23.82 0.11 7.38
C ASN A 903 -22.94 1.26 7.88
N THR A 904 -21.74 0.90 8.30
CA THR A 904 -20.78 1.83 8.91
C THR A 904 -19.78 2.42 7.90
N ALA A 905 -19.80 1.95 6.66
CA ALA A 905 -18.96 2.47 5.58
C ALA A 905 -19.21 3.96 5.34
N GLN A 906 -18.16 4.70 5.00
CA GLN A 906 -18.20 6.16 4.75
C GLN A 906 -17.86 6.48 3.28
N GLY A 907 -18.37 5.68 2.35
CA GLY A 907 -18.04 5.73 0.91
C GLY A 907 -17.10 4.60 0.47
N SER A 908 -16.72 4.58 -0.81
CA SER A 908 -15.98 3.47 -1.45
C SER A 908 -14.61 3.20 -0.83
N ASN A 909 -13.96 4.24 -0.30
CA ASN A 909 -12.57 4.16 0.18
C ASN A 909 -12.48 4.02 1.72
N ASN A 910 -13.60 3.86 2.41
CA ASN A 910 -13.65 3.64 3.84
C ASN A 910 -14.68 2.54 4.16
N PRO A 911 -14.26 1.27 4.23
CA PRO A 911 -15.16 0.14 4.46
C PRO A 911 -15.81 0.16 5.85
N GLY A 912 -15.38 1.07 6.73
CA GLY A 912 -15.91 1.20 8.09
C GLY A 912 -15.63 -0.06 8.93
N ASP A 913 -16.67 -0.49 9.63
CA ASP A 913 -16.73 -1.64 10.53
C ASP A 913 -17.62 -2.77 9.96
N GLY A 914 -17.92 -2.74 8.65
CA GLY A 914 -18.89 -3.63 8.02
C GLY A 914 -20.36 -3.30 8.35
N ILE A 915 -21.27 -4.26 8.08
CA ILE A 915 -22.69 -4.14 8.41
C ILE A 915 -22.93 -4.69 9.82
N VAL A 916 -23.37 -3.83 10.74
CA VAL A 916 -23.71 -4.20 12.11
C VAL A 916 -25.21 -4.46 12.20
N VAL A 917 -25.59 -5.68 12.55
CA VAL A 917 -26.98 -6.11 12.61
C VAL A 917 -27.49 -6.08 14.05
N PHE A 918 -28.49 -5.25 14.33
CA PHE A 918 -29.19 -5.25 15.61
C PHE A 918 -30.55 -5.95 15.48
N THR A 919 -30.80 -6.91 16.34
CA THR A 919 -32.08 -7.64 16.41
C THR A 919 -32.98 -7.01 17.47
N ARG A 920 -34.26 -6.84 17.17
CA ARG A 920 -35.24 -6.35 18.14
C ARG A 920 -35.38 -7.34 19.30
N THR A 921 -35.46 -6.81 20.51
CA THR A 921 -35.59 -7.55 21.77
C THR A 921 -36.86 -7.10 22.48
N GLY A 922 -37.72 -8.06 22.84
CA GLY A 922 -39.11 -7.82 23.27
C GLY A 922 -40.07 -7.89 22.09
#